data_AF-A0A953QWT6-F1
#
_entry.id   AF-A0A953QWT6-F1
#
_cell.length_a   1.000
_cell.length_b   1.000
_cell.length_c   1.000
_cell.angle_alpha   90.00
_cell.angle_beta   90.00
_cell.angle_gamma   90.00
#
_symmetry.space_group_name_H-M   'P 1'
#
loop_
_entity.id
_entity.type
_entity.pdbx_description
1 polymer ?
#
loop_
_entity_poly.entity_id
_entity_poly.type
_entity_poly.pdbx_seq_one_letter_code
_entity_poly.pdbx_strand_id
1 'polypeptide(L)'
;MATKEMGPVDVYDSSSIKVLEGLEAVRLRPAMYIGSTTENGLHHLVYEVVDNSVDEALAGFCDQVNVTIHIDNSLTVVDNGRGIPVDMHPDEGVSAAEVVMTKLHAGGKFDSKSYKVSGGLHGVGVSCVNALSELLQLEIWRDGYTWEQEYQKGIPKAPLAKAGKAGKKTGTKITFKPDATIMNVVEFNYDTLAQRLRELAFLNKGLTITLTDERVEPAKQHEFHYSGGIAEFIKHLNRGKAVLHDKPINFEGDRELPNGGTLSMEVALQYNDGYSENIFSFANNINTVDGGSHLSGFRSALTRTINYYGQQAGLFKDVKENLSGDDVREGLTAVVSVKLPQPQFEGQTKGKLNSDIQGFVVQFVNEKLGEYFDKNPAVMRKIVSKAIDAARAREAARKARDLTRRKGALDSGGLPGKLADCQEKDPERCELFLVEGESAGGTAKSGRDRRYQAILPLKGKILNVEKARYDKMLGHEEIRSMITAIGTGIGLTDFDVTKLRYNKIIIMTDADVDGSHIRTLLLTFFFRHMQELIKRGNVFVAQPPLYRIKKGKSEKYIKDDKEFTREILRRATENLVVETKGKVKLEGSELRTFLMSLDEYQQMFRRMERRMRDARVVEILANVDFKLDAKADFQEKANLEAVVAALKGAKVESKLDHEEEHEAWRVEYHDPTNAARYIGVDLVTQPEYRRMRAIARQVAKFNQPPFSVIREGKTETQPGWRELLEHVKSEGMREVSIQRYKGLGEMNAEQLWSTTMNAETRTLLKVDLQDIAETEGIFSTLMGEDVESRRKFIEENALDVRNLDV
;
A
#
# COMPACT_ATOMS: atom_id res chain seq x y z
N MET A 1 -52.33 30.56 -7.25
CA MET A 1 -51.55 29.55 -6.51
C MET A 1 -52.01 28.19 -6.98
N ALA A 2 -51.21 27.51 -7.79
CA ALA A 2 -51.52 26.15 -8.22
C ALA A 2 -51.11 25.17 -7.11
N THR A 3 -52.08 24.45 -6.58
CA THR A 3 -51.89 23.34 -5.64
C THR A 3 -51.15 22.21 -6.35
N LYS A 4 -49.94 21.92 -5.89
CA LYS A 4 -49.12 20.80 -6.36
C LYS A 4 -49.77 19.51 -5.83
N GLU A 5 -50.34 18.68 -6.71
CA GLU A 5 -50.80 17.34 -6.33
C GLU A 5 -49.61 16.56 -5.76
N MET A 6 -49.73 16.13 -4.50
CA MET A 6 -48.83 15.16 -3.92
C MET A 6 -49.12 13.80 -4.56
N GLY A 7 -48.07 13.15 -5.08
CA GLY A 7 -48.16 11.77 -5.56
C GLY A 7 -48.63 10.80 -4.46
N PRO A 8 -48.98 9.55 -4.83
CA PRO A 8 -49.48 8.56 -3.89
C PRO A 8 -48.53 8.42 -2.70
N VAL A 9 -49.09 8.53 -1.50
CA VAL A 9 -48.35 8.36 -0.24
C VAL A 9 -48.02 6.87 -0.12
N ASP A 10 -46.74 6.52 -0.15
CA ASP A 10 -46.29 5.14 0.11
C ASP A 10 -46.77 4.72 1.51
N VAL A 11 -47.47 3.59 1.55
CA VAL A 11 -48.05 3.06 2.79
C VAL A 11 -46.93 2.47 3.64
N TYR A 12 -46.55 3.17 4.71
CA TYR A 12 -45.59 2.68 5.71
C TYR A 12 -46.28 1.75 6.70
N ASP A 13 -46.33 0.46 6.37
CA ASP A 13 -46.90 -0.60 7.21
C ASP A 13 -45.83 -1.63 7.63
N SER A 14 -46.27 -2.72 8.28
CA SER A 14 -45.36 -3.78 8.74
C SER A 14 -44.55 -4.43 7.61
N SER A 15 -45.05 -4.44 6.36
CA SER A 15 -44.31 -4.98 5.22
C SER A 15 -43.15 -4.09 4.78
N SER A 16 -43.12 -2.82 5.21
CA SER A 16 -42.00 -1.91 5.03
C SER A 16 -40.82 -2.20 5.97
N ILE A 17 -41.00 -3.04 6.99
CA ILE A 17 -39.94 -3.45 7.92
C ILE A 17 -39.20 -4.67 7.33
N LYS A 18 -38.00 -4.44 6.81
CA LYS A 18 -37.15 -5.49 6.26
C LYS A 18 -36.15 -5.98 7.29
N VAL A 19 -36.28 -7.25 7.70
CA VAL A 19 -35.26 -7.95 8.48
C VAL A 19 -34.20 -8.49 7.53
N LEU A 20 -32.92 -8.22 7.83
CA LEU A 20 -31.78 -8.73 7.07
C LEU A 20 -31.16 -9.87 7.87
N GLU A 21 -31.20 -11.07 7.33
CA GLU A 21 -30.65 -12.26 7.99
C GLU A 21 -29.20 -12.51 7.57
N GLY A 22 -28.39 -13.00 8.51
CA GLY A 22 -27.00 -13.40 8.26
C GLY A 22 -26.13 -12.29 7.68
N LEU A 23 -25.44 -12.59 6.59
CA LEU A 23 -24.45 -11.71 5.96
C LEU A 23 -25.04 -10.66 5.02
N GLU A 24 -26.35 -10.68 4.77
CA GLU A 24 -27.02 -9.66 3.94
C GLU A 24 -26.89 -8.26 4.55
N ALA A 25 -26.95 -8.16 5.87
CA ALA A 25 -26.77 -6.90 6.60
C ALA A 25 -25.38 -6.29 6.36
N VAL A 26 -24.35 -7.13 6.35
CA VAL A 26 -22.97 -6.70 6.07
C VAL A 26 -22.82 -6.19 4.65
N ARG A 27 -23.36 -6.92 3.67
CA ARG A 27 -23.30 -6.53 2.25
C ARG A 27 -24.07 -5.24 1.96
N LEU A 28 -25.19 -5.00 2.65
CA LEU A 28 -25.98 -3.78 2.47
C LEU A 28 -25.36 -2.55 3.13
N ARG A 29 -24.64 -2.74 4.24
CA ARG A 29 -24.04 -1.65 5.05
C ARG A 29 -22.59 -1.98 5.44
N PRO A 30 -21.68 -2.16 4.47
CA PRO A 30 -20.31 -2.62 4.71
C PRO A 30 -19.51 -1.67 5.61
N ALA A 31 -19.66 -0.36 5.43
CA ALA A 31 -18.93 0.64 6.20
C ALA A 31 -19.16 0.57 7.73
N MET A 32 -20.29 0.01 8.17
CA MET A 32 -20.52 -0.21 9.61
C MET A 32 -19.61 -1.28 10.21
N TYR A 33 -19.17 -2.24 9.40
CA TYR A 33 -18.38 -3.39 9.84
C TYR A 33 -16.89 -3.21 9.57
N ILE A 34 -16.54 -2.66 8.41
CA ILE A 34 -15.15 -2.50 7.95
C ILE A 34 -14.69 -1.03 7.85
N GLY A 35 -15.48 -0.10 8.38
CA GLY A 35 -15.17 1.34 8.43
C GLY A 35 -15.48 2.09 7.13
N SER A 36 -15.04 1.59 5.97
CA SER A 36 -15.31 2.20 4.66
C SER A 36 -15.37 1.16 3.54
N THR A 37 -15.78 1.56 2.33
CA THR A 37 -15.64 0.75 1.10
C THR A 37 -14.51 1.26 0.20
N THR A 38 -13.64 2.10 0.74
CA THR A 38 -12.45 2.65 0.08
C THR A 38 -11.22 1.79 0.41
N GLU A 39 -10.02 2.26 0.06
CA GLU A 39 -8.74 1.58 0.31
C GLU A 39 -8.59 1.08 1.76
N ASN A 40 -8.87 1.93 2.77
CA ASN A 40 -8.80 1.52 4.18
C ASN A 40 -9.67 0.29 4.50
N GLY A 41 -10.90 0.27 4.01
CA GLY A 41 -11.81 -0.87 4.23
C GLY A 41 -11.36 -2.12 3.47
N LEU A 42 -10.79 -1.96 2.27
CA LEU A 42 -10.21 -3.06 1.51
C LEU A 42 -9.06 -3.73 2.26
N HIS A 43 -8.12 -2.94 2.78
CA HIS A 43 -7.01 -3.48 3.58
C HIS A 43 -7.47 -4.04 4.92
N HIS A 44 -8.53 -3.48 5.50
CA HIS A 44 -9.11 -4.01 6.73
C HIS A 44 -9.60 -5.45 6.57
N LEU A 45 -10.08 -5.85 5.37
CA LEU A 45 -10.40 -7.25 5.08
C LEU A 45 -9.18 -8.17 5.26
N VAL A 46 -8.01 -7.72 4.80
CA VAL A 46 -6.74 -8.45 4.95
C VAL A 46 -6.34 -8.54 6.42
N TYR A 47 -6.46 -7.42 7.14
CA TYR A 47 -6.11 -7.35 8.56
C TYR A 47 -6.93 -8.33 9.39
N GLU A 48 -8.23 -8.47 9.13
CA GLU A 48 -9.08 -9.42 9.87
C GLU A 48 -8.65 -10.89 9.67
N VAL A 49 -8.15 -11.26 8.49
CA VAL A 49 -7.64 -12.62 8.24
C VAL A 49 -6.25 -12.82 8.89
N VAL A 50 -5.37 -11.84 8.75
CA VAL A 50 -4.02 -11.89 9.31
C VAL A 50 -4.05 -11.86 10.84
N ASP A 51 -4.90 -11.02 11.45
CA ASP A 51 -5.02 -10.92 12.90
C ASP A 51 -5.49 -12.26 13.51
N ASN A 52 -6.34 -13.03 12.82
CA ASN A 52 -6.67 -14.39 13.23
C ASN A 52 -5.45 -15.32 13.23
N SER A 53 -4.58 -15.19 12.22
CA SER A 53 -3.33 -15.96 12.13
C SER A 53 -2.34 -15.56 13.23
N VAL A 54 -2.27 -14.26 13.55
CA VAL A 54 -1.42 -13.72 14.63
C VAL A 54 -1.96 -14.12 16.01
N ASP A 55 -3.27 -14.23 16.20
CA ASP A 55 -3.85 -14.75 17.45
C ASP A 55 -3.43 -16.21 17.71
N GLU A 56 -3.27 -17.04 16.66
CA GLU A 56 -2.67 -18.38 16.78
C GLU A 56 -1.19 -18.33 17.19
N ALA A 57 -0.46 -17.32 16.72
CA ALA A 57 0.93 -17.11 17.09
C ALA A 57 1.07 -16.64 18.55
N LEU A 58 0.19 -15.74 19.00
CA LEU A 58 0.09 -15.32 20.41
C LEU A 58 -0.25 -16.49 21.35
N ALA A 59 -1.02 -17.46 20.86
CA ALA A 59 -1.32 -18.69 21.58
C ALA A 59 -0.16 -19.72 21.54
N GLY A 60 0.90 -19.47 20.77
CA GLY A 60 2.09 -20.31 20.67
C GLY A 60 1.99 -21.48 19.69
N PHE A 61 1.02 -21.44 18.76
CA PHE A 61 0.80 -22.52 17.80
C PHE A 61 1.20 -22.20 16.36
N CYS A 62 1.42 -20.92 16.04
CA CYS A 62 1.81 -20.44 14.71
C CYS A 62 3.14 -19.70 14.81
N ASP A 63 4.05 -19.99 13.88
CA ASP A 63 5.35 -19.29 13.76
C ASP A 63 5.57 -18.69 12.36
N GLN A 64 4.67 -18.98 11.39
CA GLN A 64 4.75 -18.48 10.03
C GLN A 64 3.39 -18.08 9.47
N VAL A 65 3.33 -16.86 8.91
CA VAL A 65 2.18 -16.35 8.15
C VAL A 65 2.65 -15.87 6.78
N ASN A 66 2.04 -16.35 5.71
CA ASN A 66 2.37 -15.96 4.34
C ASN A 66 1.18 -15.24 3.69
N VAL A 67 1.41 -14.03 3.21
CA VAL A 67 0.41 -13.18 2.54
C VAL A 67 0.82 -12.99 1.07
N THR A 68 -0.09 -13.24 0.13
CA THR A 68 0.17 -13.12 -1.31
C THR A 68 -0.92 -12.31 -1.99
N ILE A 69 -0.53 -11.24 -2.68
CA ILE A 69 -1.38 -10.45 -3.58
C ILE A 69 -1.23 -11.01 -4.98
N HIS A 70 -2.33 -11.47 -5.57
CA HIS A 70 -2.32 -12.10 -6.90
C HIS A 70 -2.61 -11.09 -8.02
N ILE A 71 -2.31 -11.51 -9.26
CA ILE A 71 -2.46 -10.65 -10.45
C ILE A 71 -3.90 -10.21 -10.76
N ASP A 72 -4.90 -10.93 -10.23
CA ASP A 72 -6.33 -10.65 -10.42
C ASP A 72 -6.94 -9.86 -9.26
N ASN A 73 -6.08 -9.30 -8.39
CA ASN A 73 -6.42 -8.63 -7.14
C ASN A 73 -7.21 -9.51 -6.15
N SER A 74 -7.04 -10.83 -6.21
CA SER A 74 -7.32 -11.69 -5.06
C SER A 74 -6.14 -11.69 -4.08
N LEU A 75 -6.39 -12.09 -2.83
CA LEU A 75 -5.38 -12.19 -1.78
C LEU A 75 -5.49 -13.51 -1.04
N THR A 76 -4.34 -14.11 -0.75
CA THR A 76 -4.21 -15.34 0.01
C THR A 76 -3.45 -15.09 1.32
N VAL A 77 -3.96 -15.62 2.42
CA VAL A 77 -3.26 -15.71 3.72
C VAL A 77 -3.14 -17.18 4.10
N VAL A 78 -1.93 -17.61 4.46
CA VAL A 78 -1.63 -18.98 4.92
C VAL A 78 -0.92 -18.91 6.26
N ASP A 79 -1.45 -19.60 7.26
CA ASP A 79 -0.81 -19.80 8.56
C ASP A 79 -0.47 -21.28 8.80
N ASN A 80 0.46 -21.54 9.72
CA ASN A 80 0.79 -22.89 10.19
C ASN A 80 0.32 -23.18 11.62
N GLY A 81 -0.77 -22.52 12.05
CA GLY A 81 -1.39 -22.72 13.35
C GLY A 81 -2.11 -24.07 13.49
N ARG A 82 -3.09 -24.13 14.41
CA ARG A 82 -3.85 -25.37 14.67
C ARG A 82 -4.86 -25.73 13.58
N GLY A 83 -5.21 -24.78 12.72
CA GLY A 83 -6.34 -24.88 11.78
C GLY A 83 -7.70 -24.65 12.45
N ILE A 84 -8.62 -23.98 11.74
CA ILE A 84 -10.00 -23.75 12.20
C ILE A 84 -10.68 -25.10 12.54
N PRO A 85 -11.47 -25.20 13.62
CA PRO A 85 -12.21 -26.43 13.94
C PRO A 85 -13.12 -26.89 12.79
N VAL A 86 -13.09 -28.19 12.49
CA VAL A 86 -13.80 -28.81 11.34
C VAL A 86 -14.97 -29.70 11.77
N ASP A 87 -15.09 -29.97 13.06
CA ASP A 87 -16.15 -30.76 13.65
C ASP A 87 -17.52 -30.08 13.55
N MET A 88 -18.58 -30.88 13.65
CA MET A 88 -19.96 -30.39 13.58
C MET A 88 -20.27 -29.57 14.83
N HIS A 89 -20.76 -28.35 14.63
CA HIS A 89 -21.16 -27.49 15.74
C HIS A 89 -22.46 -28.02 16.37
N PRO A 90 -22.50 -28.29 17.69
CA PRO A 90 -23.61 -28.99 18.35
C PRO A 90 -24.99 -28.35 18.12
N ASP A 91 -25.05 -27.02 18.14
CA ASP A 91 -26.31 -26.28 18.06
C ASP A 91 -26.71 -25.89 16.63
N GLU A 92 -25.76 -25.93 15.68
CA GLU A 92 -25.95 -25.34 14.33
C GLU A 92 -26.09 -26.39 13.23
N GLY A 93 -25.69 -27.64 13.50
CA GLY A 93 -25.85 -28.72 12.54
C GLY A 93 -25.02 -28.58 11.25
N VAL A 94 -24.03 -27.68 11.23
CA VAL A 94 -23.01 -27.52 10.18
C VAL A 94 -21.61 -27.52 10.81
N SER A 95 -20.55 -27.57 10.00
CA SER A 95 -19.18 -27.55 10.53
C SER A 95 -18.87 -26.23 11.25
N ALA A 96 -18.02 -26.28 12.27
CA ALA A 96 -17.59 -25.07 12.98
C ALA A 96 -16.90 -24.06 12.04
N ALA A 97 -16.18 -24.53 11.02
CA ALA A 97 -15.62 -23.70 9.96
C ALA A 97 -16.71 -22.93 9.19
N GLU A 98 -17.81 -23.58 8.82
CA GLU A 98 -18.94 -22.93 8.15
C GLU A 98 -19.64 -21.94 9.07
N VAL A 99 -19.81 -22.27 10.36
CA VAL A 99 -20.38 -21.34 11.35
C VAL A 99 -19.56 -20.05 11.42
N VAL A 100 -18.24 -20.15 11.57
CA VAL A 100 -17.34 -18.98 11.68
C VAL A 100 -17.33 -18.14 10.40
N MET A 101 -17.53 -18.76 9.23
CA MET A 101 -17.56 -18.07 7.93
C MET A 101 -18.91 -17.41 7.60
N THR A 102 -20.01 -17.91 8.16
CA THR A 102 -21.38 -17.52 7.74
C THR A 102 -22.18 -16.79 8.82
N LYS A 103 -21.79 -16.92 10.09
CA LYS A 103 -22.48 -16.29 11.22
C LYS A 103 -21.69 -15.15 11.83
N LEU A 104 -22.37 -14.03 12.04
CA LEU A 104 -21.85 -12.93 12.84
C LEU A 104 -21.83 -13.32 14.31
N HIS A 105 -20.82 -12.82 15.03
CA HIS A 105 -20.63 -13.07 16.46
C HIS A 105 -20.43 -14.54 16.81
N ALA A 106 -19.79 -15.30 15.91
CA ALA A 106 -19.44 -16.69 16.12
C ALA A 106 -17.92 -16.88 16.16
N GLY A 107 -17.42 -17.56 17.20
CA GLY A 107 -15.99 -17.90 17.32
C GLY A 107 -15.55 -18.22 18.74
N GLY A 108 -14.40 -18.89 18.87
CA GLY A 108 -13.82 -19.28 20.17
C GLY A 108 -13.19 -18.13 20.96
N LYS A 109 -13.34 -16.87 20.51
CA LYS A 109 -12.70 -15.68 21.11
C LYS A 109 -13.55 -15.01 22.20
N PHE A 110 -14.74 -15.53 22.49
CA PHE A 110 -15.63 -15.04 23.55
C PHE A 110 -15.32 -15.64 24.93
N ASP A 111 -14.49 -16.67 25.00
CA ASP A 111 -14.00 -17.24 26.26
C ASP A 111 -12.48 -17.08 26.40
N SER A 112 -12.01 -16.96 27.64
CA SER A 112 -10.59 -16.87 27.97
C SER A 112 -9.88 -18.23 28.00
N LYS A 113 -10.59 -19.31 27.64
CA LYS A 113 -10.05 -20.68 27.65
C LYS A 113 -9.26 -20.97 26.38
N SER A 114 -9.78 -20.52 25.23
CA SER A 114 -9.16 -20.78 23.93
C SER A 114 -8.06 -19.76 23.60
N TYR A 115 -8.29 -18.47 23.94
CA TYR A 115 -7.32 -17.39 23.79
C TYR A 115 -7.26 -16.56 25.07
N LYS A 116 -6.09 -16.51 25.71
CA LYS A 116 -5.88 -15.70 26.93
C LYS A 116 -5.80 -14.19 26.63
N VAL A 117 -5.32 -13.83 25.44
CA VAL A 117 -5.21 -12.47 24.91
C VAL A 117 -5.46 -12.57 23.41
N SER A 118 -6.36 -11.74 22.87
CA SER A 118 -6.62 -11.65 21.43
C SER A 118 -6.94 -10.22 21.00
N GLY A 119 -6.64 -9.88 19.75
CA GLY A 119 -7.08 -8.62 19.13
C GLY A 119 -8.52 -8.68 18.61
N GLY A 120 -8.99 -9.86 18.21
CA GLY A 120 -10.34 -10.08 17.67
C GLY A 120 -11.38 -10.40 18.75
N LEU A 121 -12.16 -9.42 19.19
CA LEU A 121 -13.17 -9.63 20.25
C LEU A 121 -14.61 -9.80 19.77
N HIS A 122 -14.91 -9.42 18.53
CA HIS A 122 -16.31 -9.28 18.09
C HIS A 122 -16.87 -10.53 17.39
N GLY A 123 -16.02 -11.45 16.94
CA GLY A 123 -16.44 -12.66 16.21
C GLY A 123 -17.14 -12.38 14.88
N VAL A 124 -16.83 -11.24 14.22
CA VAL A 124 -17.45 -10.83 12.94
C VAL A 124 -16.45 -10.67 11.80
N GLY A 125 -15.15 -10.69 12.08
CA GLY A 125 -14.09 -10.32 11.14
C GLY A 125 -14.11 -11.14 9.86
N VAL A 126 -13.81 -12.44 9.96
CA VAL A 126 -13.68 -13.33 8.78
C VAL A 126 -15.02 -13.56 8.07
N SER A 127 -16.15 -13.52 8.79
CA SER A 127 -17.48 -13.56 8.18
C SER A 127 -17.76 -12.31 7.34
N CYS A 128 -17.28 -11.13 7.75
CA CYS A 128 -17.35 -9.91 6.93
C CYS A 128 -16.47 -10.04 5.68
N VAL A 129 -15.27 -10.62 5.79
CA VAL A 129 -14.40 -10.90 4.63
C VAL A 129 -15.12 -11.80 3.64
N ASN A 130 -15.75 -12.87 4.11
CA ASN A 130 -16.54 -13.78 3.27
C ASN A 130 -17.73 -13.05 2.61
N ALA A 131 -18.49 -12.28 3.41
CA ALA A 131 -19.64 -11.52 2.93
C ALA A 131 -19.26 -10.52 1.82
N LEU A 132 -18.12 -9.84 1.95
CA LEU A 132 -17.67 -8.76 1.07
C LEU A 132 -16.77 -9.25 -0.07
N SER A 133 -16.62 -10.55 -0.22
CA SER A 133 -15.88 -11.17 -1.32
C SER A 133 -16.82 -11.69 -2.41
N GLU A 134 -16.42 -11.56 -3.66
CA GLU A 134 -17.05 -12.25 -4.78
C GLU A 134 -16.91 -13.77 -4.60
N LEU A 135 -15.69 -14.20 -4.24
CA LEU A 135 -15.30 -15.58 -4.03
C LEU A 135 -14.40 -15.67 -2.79
N LEU A 136 -14.61 -16.66 -1.94
CA LEU A 136 -13.69 -17.04 -0.87
C LEU A 136 -13.48 -18.56 -0.88
N GLN A 137 -12.23 -18.98 -0.83
CA GLN A 137 -11.80 -20.38 -0.76
C GLN A 137 -11.12 -20.61 0.58
N LEU A 138 -11.62 -21.59 1.32
CA LEU A 138 -11.12 -22.00 2.62
C LEU A 138 -10.50 -23.39 2.50
N GLU A 139 -9.25 -23.52 2.94
CA GLU A 139 -8.53 -24.77 3.04
C GLU A 139 -7.97 -24.89 4.47
N ILE A 140 -8.22 -26.00 5.14
CA ILE A 140 -7.81 -26.24 6.54
C ILE A 140 -7.02 -27.55 6.60
N TRP A 141 -5.85 -27.52 7.23
CA TRP A 141 -5.11 -28.72 7.56
C TRP A 141 -5.28 -29.02 9.05
N ARG A 142 -6.04 -30.08 9.35
CA ARG A 142 -6.37 -30.47 10.73
C ARG A 142 -6.70 -31.97 10.80
N ASP A 143 -6.34 -32.59 11.93
CA ASP A 143 -6.57 -34.01 12.21
C ASP A 143 -5.97 -34.96 11.15
N GLY A 144 -4.86 -34.54 10.53
CA GLY A 144 -4.15 -35.31 9.49
C GLY A 144 -4.75 -35.22 8.09
N TYR A 145 -5.77 -34.37 7.89
CA TYR A 145 -6.49 -34.23 6.62
C TYR A 145 -6.56 -32.79 6.14
N THR A 146 -6.69 -32.64 4.83
CA THR A 146 -7.01 -31.38 4.16
C THR A 146 -8.52 -31.28 4.01
N TRP A 147 -9.09 -30.15 4.43
CA TRP A 147 -10.50 -29.84 4.33
C TRP A 147 -10.71 -28.62 3.47
N GLU A 148 -11.69 -28.64 2.57
CA GLU A 148 -11.94 -27.54 1.63
C GLU A 148 -13.41 -27.12 1.64
N GLN A 149 -13.64 -25.81 1.54
CA GLN A 149 -14.96 -25.24 1.30
C GLN A 149 -14.86 -23.95 0.48
N GLU A 150 -15.78 -23.75 -0.45
CA GLU A 150 -15.85 -22.56 -1.28
C GLU A 150 -17.14 -21.77 -0.99
N TYR A 151 -17.02 -20.45 -1.01
CA TYR A 151 -18.10 -19.51 -0.77
C TYR A 151 -18.19 -18.50 -1.92
N GLN A 152 -19.40 -18.10 -2.27
CA GLN A 152 -19.64 -16.99 -3.20
C GLN A 152 -20.55 -15.97 -2.51
N LYS A 153 -20.07 -14.73 -2.36
CA LYS A 153 -20.83 -13.64 -1.72
C LYS A 153 -21.32 -14.00 -0.31
N GLY A 154 -20.50 -14.71 0.47
CA GLY A 154 -20.83 -15.19 1.82
C GLY A 154 -21.61 -16.50 1.89
N ILE A 155 -22.04 -17.06 0.75
CA ILE A 155 -22.89 -18.25 0.71
C ILE A 155 -22.04 -19.49 0.39
N PRO A 156 -22.08 -20.55 1.22
CA PRO A 156 -21.35 -21.79 0.95
C PRO A 156 -21.87 -22.48 -0.33
N LYS A 157 -20.96 -22.96 -1.16
CA LYS A 157 -21.28 -23.70 -2.40
C LYS A 157 -21.57 -25.17 -2.18
N ALA A 158 -20.95 -25.73 -1.15
CA ALA A 158 -21.11 -27.11 -0.71
C ALA A 158 -20.74 -27.18 0.78
N PRO A 159 -21.15 -28.25 1.49
CA PRO A 159 -20.62 -28.55 2.81
C PRO A 159 -19.10 -28.72 2.81
N LEU A 160 -18.46 -28.53 3.97
CA LEU A 160 -17.02 -28.74 4.16
C LEU A 160 -16.62 -30.16 3.73
N ALA A 161 -15.77 -30.26 2.71
CA ALA A 161 -15.36 -31.53 2.13
C ALA A 161 -13.98 -31.95 2.65
N LYS A 162 -13.82 -33.24 2.90
CA LYS A 162 -12.52 -33.84 3.21
C LYS A 162 -11.81 -34.16 1.89
N ALA A 163 -10.77 -33.40 1.55
CA ALA A 163 -10.10 -33.47 0.24
C ALA A 163 -9.05 -34.59 0.16
N GLY A 164 -8.20 -34.72 1.18
CA GLY A 164 -7.11 -35.69 1.14
C GLY A 164 -6.28 -35.71 2.43
N LYS A 165 -5.12 -36.39 2.41
CA LYS A 165 -4.24 -36.52 3.59
C LYS A 165 -3.25 -35.36 3.66
N ALA A 166 -3.27 -34.64 4.78
CA ALA A 166 -2.31 -33.56 5.08
C ALA A 166 -1.06 -34.05 5.83
N GLY A 167 -1.06 -35.30 6.30
CA GLY A 167 0.03 -35.87 7.08
C GLY A 167 0.21 -35.14 8.41
N LYS A 168 1.36 -34.46 8.59
CA LYS A 168 1.68 -33.68 9.80
C LYS A 168 1.39 -32.18 9.65
N LYS A 169 0.99 -31.73 8.46
CA LYS A 169 0.71 -30.32 8.18
C LYS A 169 -0.52 -29.87 8.95
N THR A 170 -0.44 -28.68 9.56
CA THR A 170 -1.57 -28.02 10.22
C THR A 170 -1.62 -26.55 9.80
N GLY A 171 -2.79 -25.93 9.92
CA GLY A 171 -2.96 -24.50 9.66
C GLY A 171 -4.21 -24.19 8.84
N THR A 172 -4.31 -22.96 8.38
CA THR A 172 -5.41 -22.48 7.55
C THR A 172 -4.88 -21.71 6.36
N LYS A 173 -5.55 -21.85 5.21
CA LYS A 173 -5.37 -21.03 4.03
C LYS A 173 -6.71 -20.42 3.61
N ILE A 174 -6.72 -19.11 3.50
CA ILE A 174 -7.89 -18.33 3.05
C ILE A 174 -7.46 -17.54 1.83
N THR A 175 -8.10 -17.80 0.69
CA THR A 175 -7.98 -17.00 -0.52
C THR A 175 -9.30 -16.29 -0.77
N PHE A 176 -9.29 -14.97 -0.93
CA PHE A 176 -10.50 -14.21 -1.19
C PHE A 176 -10.31 -13.15 -2.27
N LYS A 177 -11.39 -12.86 -3.00
CA LYS A 177 -11.43 -11.81 -4.02
C LYS A 177 -12.51 -10.79 -3.64
N PRO A 178 -12.16 -9.53 -3.34
CA PRO A 178 -13.12 -8.48 -2.98
C PRO A 178 -14.22 -8.30 -4.04
N ASP A 179 -15.46 -8.09 -3.60
CA ASP A 179 -16.60 -7.88 -4.50
C ASP A 179 -16.61 -6.46 -5.07
N ALA A 180 -16.28 -6.33 -6.36
CA ALA A 180 -16.25 -5.04 -7.07
C ALA A 180 -17.63 -4.36 -7.18
N THR A 181 -18.73 -5.05 -6.86
CA THR A 181 -20.06 -4.43 -6.80
C THR A 181 -20.32 -3.70 -5.48
N ILE A 182 -19.51 -3.95 -4.45
CA ILE A 182 -19.61 -3.34 -3.12
C ILE A 182 -18.44 -2.41 -2.84
N MET A 183 -17.23 -2.84 -3.20
CA MET A 183 -15.99 -2.11 -2.93
C MET A 183 -15.74 -1.05 -4.01
N ASN A 184 -15.45 0.18 -3.59
CA ASN A 184 -15.07 1.26 -4.53
C ASN A 184 -13.64 1.09 -5.06
N VAL A 185 -12.80 0.39 -4.29
CA VAL A 185 -11.41 0.05 -4.62
C VAL A 185 -11.23 -1.44 -4.39
N VAL A 186 -10.64 -2.13 -5.38
CA VAL A 186 -10.35 -3.57 -5.30
C VAL A 186 -8.86 -3.89 -5.47
N GLU A 187 -8.04 -2.87 -5.73
CA GLU A 187 -6.60 -3.03 -5.88
C GLU A 187 -5.92 -2.83 -4.52
N PHE A 188 -5.28 -3.88 -4.01
CA PHE A 188 -4.56 -3.81 -2.75
C PHE A 188 -3.28 -2.96 -2.90
N ASN A 189 -3.04 -2.03 -1.98
CA ASN A 189 -1.75 -1.38 -1.88
C ASN A 189 -0.73 -2.28 -1.15
N TYR A 190 0.41 -2.57 -1.79
CA TYR A 190 1.45 -3.41 -1.22
C TYR A 190 2.15 -2.75 -0.03
N ASP A 191 2.50 -1.48 -0.13
CA ASP A 191 3.31 -0.80 0.87
C ASP A 191 2.51 -0.61 2.17
N THR A 192 1.21 -0.30 2.08
CA THR A 192 0.29 -0.30 3.22
C THR A 192 0.23 -1.65 3.94
N LEU A 193 0.15 -2.76 3.19
CA LEU A 193 0.15 -4.09 3.77
C LEU A 193 1.53 -4.44 4.36
N ALA A 194 2.61 -4.11 3.66
CA ALA A 194 3.98 -4.35 4.10
C ALA A 194 4.25 -3.67 5.45
N GLN A 195 3.82 -2.42 5.60
CA GLN A 195 3.89 -1.69 6.87
C GLN A 195 3.21 -2.47 7.99
N ARG A 196 1.93 -2.82 7.79
CA ARG A 196 1.13 -3.45 8.83
C ARG A 196 1.70 -4.80 9.24
N LEU A 197 2.14 -5.61 8.27
CA LEU A 197 2.74 -6.92 8.52
C LEU A 197 4.10 -6.80 9.22
N ARG A 198 4.91 -5.78 8.88
CA ARG A 198 6.16 -5.47 9.57
C ARG A 198 5.92 -5.09 11.03
N GLU A 199 4.94 -4.23 11.31
CA GLU A 199 4.52 -3.87 12.68
C GLU A 199 4.13 -5.12 13.48
N LEU A 200 3.31 -5.99 12.89
CA LEU A 200 2.88 -7.24 13.52
C LEU A 200 4.06 -8.17 13.82
N ALA A 201 5.03 -8.29 12.91
CA ALA A 201 6.24 -9.09 13.16
C ALA A 201 7.09 -8.51 14.31
N PHE A 202 7.21 -7.18 14.45
CA PHE A 202 7.90 -6.57 15.59
C PHE A 202 7.19 -6.80 16.92
N LEU A 203 5.85 -6.81 16.93
CA LEU A 203 5.04 -7.00 18.13
C LEU A 203 4.99 -8.47 18.59
N ASN A 204 5.35 -9.41 17.72
CA ASN A 204 5.31 -10.84 17.97
C ASN A 204 6.71 -11.45 17.76
N LYS A 205 7.52 -11.43 18.82
CA LYS A 205 8.90 -11.94 18.82
C LYS A 205 8.97 -13.36 18.22
N GLY A 206 9.74 -13.52 17.15
CA GLY A 206 9.98 -14.80 16.49
C GLY A 206 8.95 -15.23 15.44
N LEU A 207 7.86 -14.48 15.25
CA LEU A 207 6.89 -14.72 14.18
C LEU A 207 7.48 -14.29 12.83
N THR A 208 7.44 -15.19 11.85
CA THR A 208 7.84 -14.88 10.46
C THR A 208 6.61 -14.53 9.64
N ILE A 209 6.57 -13.33 9.07
CA ILE A 209 5.51 -12.91 8.17
C ILE A 209 6.10 -12.61 6.79
N THR A 210 5.57 -13.21 5.73
CA THR A 210 5.97 -12.90 4.35
C THR A 210 4.84 -12.17 3.61
N LEU A 211 5.20 -11.20 2.76
CA LEU A 211 4.31 -10.54 1.83
C LEU A 211 4.88 -10.65 0.42
N THR A 212 4.08 -11.17 -0.52
CA THR A 212 4.44 -11.31 -1.93
C THR A 212 3.44 -10.60 -2.82
N ASP A 213 3.89 -9.80 -3.78
CA ASP A 213 3.08 -9.18 -4.84
C ASP A 213 3.43 -9.76 -6.21
N GLU A 214 2.51 -10.55 -6.76
CA GLU A 214 2.67 -11.17 -8.07
C GLU A 214 2.29 -10.23 -9.24
N ARG A 215 1.75 -9.04 -8.97
CA ARG A 215 1.33 -8.09 -10.01
C ARG A 215 2.53 -7.49 -10.74
N VAL A 216 3.61 -7.24 -10.01
CA VAL A 216 4.88 -6.68 -10.51
C VAL A 216 5.87 -7.76 -10.92
N GLU A 217 6.84 -7.39 -11.76
CA GLU A 217 7.86 -8.33 -12.27
C GLU A 217 9.30 -7.78 -12.11
N PRO A 218 10.21 -8.51 -11.44
CA PRO A 218 9.97 -9.74 -10.66
C PRO A 218 8.97 -9.51 -9.51
N ALA A 219 8.37 -10.58 -8.99
CA ALA A 219 7.44 -10.47 -7.86
C ALA A 219 8.14 -9.78 -6.69
N LYS A 220 7.49 -8.75 -6.12
CA LYS A 220 8.03 -8.01 -4.98
C LYS A 220 7.76 -8.84 -3.74
N GLN A 221 8.80 -9.21 -2.99
CA GLN A 221 8.67 -10.03 -1.80
C GLN A 221 9.41 -9.40 -0.62
N HIS A 222 8.75 -9.38 0.53
CA HIS A 222 9.37 -9.03 1.81
C HIS A 222 9.11 -10.12 2.85
N GLU A 223 10.15 -10.45 3.61
CA GLU A 223 10.09 -11.30 4.80
C GLU A 223 10.35 -10.43 6.03
N PHE A 224 9.50 -10.58 7.04
CA PHE A 224 9.56 -9.87 8.30
C PHE A 224 9.74 -10.89 9.43
N HIS A 225 10.92 -10.90 10.06
CA HIS A 225 11.23 -11.73 11.21
C HIS A 225 12.10 -10.94 12.19
N TYR A 226 11.62 -10.77 13.43
CA TYR A 226 12.28 -9.94 14.43
C TYR A 226 12.31 -10.63 15.80
N SER A 227 13.50 -10.75 16.37
CA SER A 227 13.71 -11.45 17.65
C SER A 227 13.74 -10.49 18.84
N GLY A 228 14.25 -9.27 18.64
CA GLY A 228 14.34 -8.23 19.66
C GLY A 228 13.06 -7.42 19.87
N GLY A 229 11.95 -7.79 19.23
CA GLY A 229 10.62 -7.21 19.43
C GLY A 229 10.55 -5.70 19.18
N ILE A 230 9.83 -4.97 20.03
CA ILE A 230 9.65 -3.52 19.87
C ILE A 230 10.95 -2.72 20.03
N ALA A 231 12.00 -3.28 20.65
CA ALA A 231 13.31 -2.63 20.69
C ALA A 231 14.00 -2.61 19.32
N GLU A 232 13.83 -3.67 18.51
CA GLU A 232 14.25 -3.66 17.10
C GLU A 232 13.36 -2.74 16.27
N PHE A 233 12.07 -2.63 16.60
CA PHE A 233 11.17 -1.68 15.94
C PHE A 233 11.65 -0.24 16.13
N ILE A 234 12.05 0.14 17.35
CA ILE A 234 12.64 1.47 17.63
C ILE A 234 13.90 1.70 16.79
N LYS A 235 14.79 0.70 16.68
CA LYS A 235 15.99 0.83 15.83
C LYS A 235 15.62 1.02 14.36
N HIS A 236 14.59 0.31 13.89
CA HIS A 236 14.09 0.44 12.52
C HIS A 236 13.53 1.85 12.28
N LEU A 237 12.71 2.37 13.20
CA LEU A 237 12.13 3.72 13.12
C LEU A 237 13.18 4.84 13.23
N ASN A 238 14.31 4.57 13.88
CA ASN A 238 15.45 5.49 13.98
C ASN A 238 16.50 5.29 12.88
N ARG A 239 16.26 4.42 11.89
CA ARG A 239 17.22 4.21 10.80
C ARG A 239 17.42 5.50 10.01
N GLY A 240 18.69 5.85 9.76
CA GLY A 240 19.06 7.10 9.11
C GLY A 240 19.03 8.34 10.01
N LYS A 241 18.73 8.21 11.31
CA LYS A 241 18.76 9.29 12.30
C LYS A 241 19.96 9.14 13.25
N ALA A 242 20.55 10.23 13.71
CA ALA A 242 21.63 10.14 14.69
C ALA A 242 21.03 10.01 16.11
N VAL A 243 21.22 8.84 16.72
CA VAL A 243 20.67 8.54 18.05
C VAL A 243 21.51 9.17 19.17
N LEU A 244 20.87 9.65 20.23
CA LEU A 244 21.57 10.23 21.39
C LEU A 244 22.26 9.15 22.24
N HIS A 245 21.72 7.93 22.20
CA HIS A 245 22.20 6.77 22.93
C HIS A 245 22.00 5.50 22.10
N ASP A 246 23.01 4.62 22.05
CA ASP A 246 23.08 3.51 21.10
C ASP A 246 22.00 2.45 21.32
N LYS A 247 21.74 2.10 22.59
CA LYS A 247 20.74 1.09 22.96
C LYS A 247 19.40 1.77 23.24
N PRO A 248 18.31 1.34 22.58
CA PRO A 248 16.96 1.72 22.99
C PRO A 248 16.71 1.37 24.46
N ILE A 249 16.01 2.24 25.16
CA ILE A 249 15.53 1.96 26.51
C ILE A 249 14.32 1.05 26.33
N ASN A 250 14.38 -0.17 26.84
CA ASN A 250 13.30 -1.15 26.75
C ASN A 250 12.97 -1.68 28.15
N PHE A 251 11.69 -1.76 28.47
CA PHE A 251 11.22 -2.38 29.71
C PHE A 251 9.87 -3.05 29.50
N GLU A 252 9.73 -4.21 30.14
CA GLU A 252 8.53 -5.05 30.12
C GLU A 252 8.09 -5.36 31.56
N GLY A 253 6.79 -5.59 31.76
CA GLY A 253 6.29 -5.98 33.06
C GLY A 253 4.79 -6.23 33.07
N ASP A 254 4.38 -7.07 34.03
CA ASP A 254 3.01 -7.50 34.23
C ASP A 254 2.41 -6.84 35.48
N ARG A 255 1.11 -6.53 35.42
CA ARG A 255 0.30 -6.12 36.56
C ARG A 255 -0.99 -6.91 36.60
N GLU A 256 -1.40 -7.36 37.78
CA GLU A 256 -2.72 -7.95 37.96
C GLU A 256 -3.79 -6.87 37.90
N LEU A 257 -4.88 -7.13 37.19
CA LEU A 257 -6.00 -6.21 37.09
C LEU A 257 -7.05 -6.50 38.18
N PRO A 258 -7.73 -5.48 38.72
CA PRO A 258 -8.73 -5.65 39.79
C PRO A 258 -9.91 -6.57 39.42
N ASN A 259 -10.23 -6.67 38.13
CA ASN A 259 -11.30 -7.50 37.57
C ASN A 259 -10.84 -8.91 37.15
N GLY A 260 -9.61 -9.29 37.47
CA GLY A 260 -9.02 -10.57 37.09
C GLY A 260 -8.30 -10.53 35.74
N GLY A 261 -7.21 -11.30 35.65
CA GLY A 261 -6.32 -11.34 34.49
C GLY A 261 -5.11 -10.40 34.61
N THR A 262 -4.23 -10.48 33.64
CA THR A 262 -2.93 -9.80 33.66
C THR A 262 -2.86 -8.75 32.57
N LEU A 263 -2.47 -7.53 32.95
CA LEU A 263 -2.06 -6.47 32.04
C LEU A 263 -0.55 -6.58 31.83
N SER A 264 -0.13 -7.02 30.64
CA SER A 264 1.27 -6.97 30.24
C SER A 264 1.55 -5.65 29.53
N MET A 265 2.65 -4.99 29.88
CA MET A 265 3.09 -3.74 29.29
C MET A 265 4.51 -3.90 28.77
N GLU A 266 4.76 -3.46 27.55
CA GLU A 266 6.08 -3.40 26.94
C GLU A 266 6.26 -1.99 26.35
N VAL A 267 7.31 -1.30 26.75
CA VAL A 267 7.62 0.05 26.26
C VAL A 267 9.07 0.11 25.84
N ALA A 268 9.28 0.57 24.61
CA ALA A 268 10.61 0.87 24.08
C ALA A 268 10.67 2.32 23.60
N LEU A 269 11.77 3.00 23.90
CA LEU A 269 11.98 4.38 23.47
C LEU A 269 13.45 4.70 23.21
N GLN A 270 13.69 5.63 22.29
CA GLN A 270 15.01 6.13 21.98
C GLN A 270 14.93 7.56 21.44
N TYR A 271 15.82 8.40 21.93
CA TYR A 271 15.96 9.78 21.44
C TYR A 271 16.96 9.85 20.29
N ASN A 272 16.61 10.69 19.31
CA ASN A 272 17.46 11.08 18.19
C ASN A 272 17.64 12.60 18.15
N ASP A 273 18.55 13.05 17.30
CA ASP A 273 18.90 14.46 17.10
C ASP A 273 17.84 15.26 16.34
N GLY A 274 16.81 14.60 15.83
CA GLY A 274 15.69 15.20 15.13
C GLY A 274 14.79 16.06 16.02
N TYR A 275 13.80 16.65 15.37
CA TYR A 275 12.86 17.61 15.97
C TYR A 275 11.42 17.09 16.06
N SER A 276 11.10 15.98 15.38
CA SER A 276 9.77 15.38 15.39
C SER A 276 9.61 14.37 16.54
N GLU A 277 8.37 14.25 17.06
CA GLU A 277 7.99 13.10 17.89
C GLU A 277 7.42 11.99 16.99
N ASN A 278 7.76 10.73 17.29
CA ASN A 278 7.23 9.56 16.60
C ASN A 278 6.83 8.49 17.61
N ILE A 279 5.55 8.44 17.98
CA ILE A 279 5.05 7.55 19.03
C ILE A 279 3.97 6.63 18.46
N PHE A 280 4.24 5.32 18.53
CA PHE A 280 3.27 4.28 18.20
C PHE A 280 2.68 3.68 19.47
N SER A 281 1.38 3.41 19.45
CA SER A 281 0.69 2.82 20.59
C SER A 281 -0.16 1.64 20.13
N PHE A 282 -0.06 0.52 20.87
CA PHE A 282 -0.71 -0.72 20.52
C PHE A 282 -1.44 -1.32 21.72
N ALA A 283 -2.61 -1.90 21.48
CA ALA A 283 -3.34 -2.70 22.44
C ALA A 283 -3.71 -4.04 21.79
N ASN A 284 -3.25 -5.17 22.33
CA ASN A 284 -3.41 -6.51 21.75
C ASN A 284 -3.04 -6.55 20.25
N ASN A 285 -1.86 -6.04 19.91
CA ASN A 285 -1.32 -5.92 18.54
C ASN A 285 -2.10 -4.99 17.58
N ILE A 286 -3.16 -4.33 18.05
CA ILE A 286 -3.92 -3.34 17.27
C ILE A 286 -3.32 -1.96 17.47
N ASN A 287 -3.05 -1.25 16.37
CA ASN A 287 -2.55 0.13 16.41
C ASN A 287 -3.68 1.08 16.83
N THR A 288 -3.52 1.72 17.98
CA THR A 288 -4.45 2.74 18.46
C THR A 288 -4.02 4.10 17.93
N VAL A 289 -4.38 4.39 16.68
CA VAL A 289 -3.98 5.60 15.93
C VAL A 289 -4.41 6.91 16.61
N ASP A 290 -5.54 6.90 17.31
CA ASP A 290 -6.06 8.03 18.08
C ASP A 290 -5.57 8.00 19.55
N GLY A 291 -4.70 7.04 19.89
CA GLY A 291 -4.12 6.84 21.20
C GLY A 291 -5.09 6.18 22.19
N GLY A 292 -5.18 6.72 23.39
CA GLY A 292 -6.02 6.16 24.45
C GLY A 292 -5.43 6.36 25.84
N SER A 293 -6.00 5.64 26.80
CA SER A 293 -5.61 5.69 28.21
C SER A 293 -4.14 5.31 28.45
N HIS A 294 -3.62 4.30 27.74
CA HIS A 294 -2.23 3.87 27.77
C HIS A 294 -1.26 4.95 27.26
N LEU A 295 -1.52 5.52 26.08
CA LEU A 295 -0.67 6.57 25.51
C LEU A 295 -0.66 7.83 26.37
N SER A 296 -1.83 8.22 26.90
CA SER A 296 -1.96 9.38 27.79
C SER A 296 -1.21 9.16 29.11
N GLY A 297 -1.25 7.93 29.64
CA GLY A 297 -0.47 7.52 30.80
C GLY A 297 1.04 7.60 30.54
N PHE A 298 1.51 7.06 29.42
CA PHE A 298 2.91 7.13 29.01
C PHE A 298 3.41 8.57 28.89
N ARG A 299 2.69 9.44 28.15
CA ARG A 299 3.05 10.86 27.98
C ARG A 299 3.17 11.58 29.32
N SER A 300 2.20 11.36 30.21
CA SER A 300 2.18 11.98 31.54
C SER A 300 3.36 11.53 32.40
N ALA A 301 3.66 10.24 32.41
CA ALA A 301 4.77 9.67 33.19
C ALA A 301 6.15 10.11 32.67
N LEU A 302 6.32 10.13 31.35
CA LEU A 302 7.56 10.57 30.71
C LEU A 302 7.90 12.02 31.09
N THR A 303 6.95 12.94 30.92
CA THR A 303 7.17 14.36 31.27
C THR A 303 7.46 14.55 32.75
N ARG A 304 6.77 13.84 33.64
CA ARG A 304 7.00 13.92 35.08
C ARG A 304 8.37 13.40 35.47
N THR A 305 8.77 12.24 34.95
CA THR A 305 10.05 11.60 35.27
C THR A 305 11.22 12.44 34.78
N ILE A 306 11.18 12.95 33.55
CA ILE A 306 12.26 13.78 33.00
C ILE A 306 12.42 15.11 33.75
N ASN A 307 11.31 15.76 34.11
CA ASN A 307 11.38 16.98 34.95
C ASN A 307 11.97 16.70 36.34
N TYR A 308 11.55 15.61 37.00
CA TYR A 308 12.07 15.23 38.31
C TYR A 308 13.60 15.01 38.27
N TYR A 309 14.09 14.20 37.34
CA TYR A 309 15.53 13.92 37.21
C TYR A 309 16.33 15.15 36.73
N GLY A 310 15.76 16.01 35.88
CA GLY A 310 16.39 17.25 35.45
C GLY A 310 16.57 18.26 36.60
N GLN A 311 15.58 18.38 37.48
CA GLN A 311 15.68 19.17 38.70
C GLN A 311 16.68 18.58 39.69
N GLN A 312 16.61 17.27 39.93
CA GLN A 312 17.50 16.59 40.89
C GLN A 312 18.97 16.65 40.47
N ALA A 313 19.25 16.61 39.16
CA ALA A 313 20.59 16.77 38.60
C ALA A 313 21.04 18.24 38.48
N GLY A 314 20.18 19.21 38.82
CA GLY A 314 20.51 20.64 38.80
C GLY A 314 20.74 21.20 37.39
N LEU A 315 20.11 20.62 36.36
CA LEU A 315 20.31 21.00 34.95
C LEU A 315 19.48 22.22 34.51
N PHE A 316 18.48 22.62 35.29
CA PHE A 316 17.53 23.69 34.92
C PHE A 316 17.98 25.12 35.29
N LYS A 317 19.28 25.33 35.57
CA LYS A 317 19.79 26.63 36.04
C LYS A 317 19.48 27.81 35.09
N ASP A 318 19.38 27.52 33.79
CA ASP A 318 19.18 28.52 32.75
C ASP A 318 17.77 28.48 32.12
N VAL A 319 16.86 27.67 32.65
CA VAL A 319 15.48 27.53 32.15
C VAL A 319 14.53 28.10 33.20
N LYS A 320 13.74 29.10 32.83
CA LYS A 320 12.87 29.82 33.78
C LYS A 320 11.62 29.04 34.20
N GLU A 321 11.21 28.07 33.37
CA GLU A 321 10.01 27.26 33.56
C GLU A 321 10.37 25.76 33.48
N ASN A 322 9.50 24.89 34.00
CA ASN A 322 9.64 23.45 33.79
C ASN A 322 9.50 23.13 32.29
N LEU A 323 10.11 22.01 31.88
CA LEU A 323 9.98 21.52 30.52
C LEU A 323 8.54 21.10 30.27
N SER A 324 7.95 21.59 29.18
CA SER A 324 6.62 21.16 28.75
C SER A 324 6.65 19.73 28.20
N GLY A 325 5.47 19.14 28.04
CA GLY A 325 5.38 17.80 27.43
C GLY A 325 5.97 17.74 26.03
N ASP A 326 5.81 18.82 25.24
CA ASP A 326 6.30 18.89 23.86
C ASP A 326 7.84 19.00 23.84
N ASP A 327 8.42 19.80 24.74
CA ASP A 327 9.88 19.93 24.88
C ASP A 327 10.52 18.56 25.20
N VAL A 328 9.84 17.75 26.02
CA VAL A 328 10.31 16.43 26.42
C VAL A 328 10.21 15.40 25.30
N ARG A 329 9.25 15.53 24.37
CA ARG A 329 9.02 14.56 23.28
C ARG A 329 9.73 14.94 21.97
N GLU A 330 10.40 16.09 21.91
CA GLU A 330 11.16 16.50 20.72
C GLU A 330 12.31 15.52 20.42
N GLY A 331 12.27 14.87 19.24
CA GLY A 331 13.24 13.86 18.84
C GLY A 331 13.03 12.50 19.50
N LEU A 332 11.89 12.28 20.16
CA LEU A 332 11.52 11.00 20.76
C LEU A 332 10.94 10.06 19.71
N THR A 333 11.48 8.85 19.63
CA THR A 333 10.80 7.70 19.01
C THR A 333 10.42 6.70 20.08
N ALA A 334 9.14 6.31 20.15
CA ALA A 334 8.64 5.39 21.18
C ALA A 334 7.55 4.43 20.67
N VAL A 335 7.49 3.25 21.26
CA VAL A 335 6.47 2.23 21.04
C VAL A 335 5.93 1.82 22.41
N VAL A 336 4.61 1.94 22.58
CA VAL A 336 3.89 1.58 23.81
C VAL A 336 2.93 0.45 23.48
N SER A 337 3.23 -0.78 23.89
CA SER A 337 2.40 -1.96 23.65
C SER A 337 1.80 -2.47 24.95
N VAL A 338 0.48 -2.67 24.97
CA VAL A 338 -0.23 -3.27 26.09
C VAL A 338 -0.99 -4.52 25.66
N LYS A 339 -0.99 -5.55 26.50
CA LYS A 339 -1.77 -6.78 26.31
C LYS A 339 -2.70 -6.97 27.50
N LEU A 340 -4.00 -7.07 27.23
CA LEU A 340 -5.05 -7.18 28.25
C LEU A 340 -6.17 -8.13 27.81
N PRO A 341 -6.86 -8.82 28.75
CA PRO A 341 -7.84 -9.84 28.41
C PRO A 341 -9.12 -9.31 27.74
N GLN A 342 -9.59 -8.12 28.15
CA GLN A 342 -10.85 -7.54 27.68
C GLN A 342 -10.66 -6.06 27.32
N PRO A 343 -9.97 -5.74 26.21
CA PRO A 343 -9.82 -4.35 25.80
C PRO A 343 -11.16 -3.77 25.35
N GLN A 344 -11.42 -2.54 25.79
CA GLN A 344 -12.52 -1.71 25.34
C GLN A 344 -11.99 -0.61 24.41
N PHE A 345 -12.54 -0.54 23.21
CA PHE A 345 -12.19 0.46 22.20
C PHE A 345 -13.36 1.41 21.91
N GLU A 346 -13.06 2.63 21.47
CA GLU A 346 -14.06 3.52 20.87
C GLU A 346 -14.32 3.09 19.42
N GLY A 347 -15.54 2.60 19.15
CA GLY A 347 -15.96 2.19 17.81
C GLY A 347 -15.32 0.90 17.28
N GLN A 348 -15.76 0.48 16.09
CA GLN A 348 -15.32 -0.78 15.46
C GLN A 348 -13.89 -0.70 14.88
N THR A 349 -13.43 0.50 14.49
CA THR A 349 -12.08 0.69 13.92
C THR A 349 -10.97 0.50 14.95
N LYS A 350 -11.32 0.36 16.24
CA LYS A 350 -10.39 0.14 17.36
C LYS A 350 -9.28 1.22 17.47
N GLY A 351 -9.56 2.43 16.99
CA GLY A 351 -8.59 3.52 16.88
C GLY A 351 -8.15 4.10 18.23
N LYS A 352 -9.00 4.01 19.26
CA LYS A 352 -8.72 4.56 20.61
C LYS A 352 -9.06 3.56 21.71
N LEU A 353 -8.11 3.35 22.63
CA LEU A 353 -8.32 2.51 23.81
C LEU A 353 -9.00 3.30 24.94
N ASN A 354 -10.13 2.78 25.42
CA ASN A 354 -10.93 3.36 26.51
C ASN A 354 -10.88 2.54 27.82
N SER A 355 -10.07 1.48 27.85
CA SER A 355 -9.91 0.66 29.07
C SER A 355 -9.24 1.47 30.18
N ASP A 356 -9.68 1.33 31.43
CA ASP A 356 -9.12 2.06 32.57
C ASP A 356 -7.78 1.49 33.04
N ILE A 357 -6.72 1.76 32.25
CA ILE A 357 -5.36 1.28 32.51
C ILE A 357 -4.33 2.41 32.67
N GLN A 358 -4.76 3.67 32.58
CA GLN A 358 -3.86 4.84 32.59
C GLN A 358 -2.99 4.87 33.85
N GLY A 359 -3.58 4.63 35.02
CA GLY A 359 -2.87 4.62 36.30
C GLY A 359 -1.75 3.57 36.37
N PHE A 360 -2.01 2.36 35.86
CA PHE A 360 -1.04 1.27 35.80
C PHE A 360 0.14 1.62 34.89
N VAL A 361 -0.13 2.18 33.71
CA VAL A 361 0.92 2.60 32.77
C VAL A 361 1.76 3.73 33.38
N VAL A 362 1.14 4.71 34.06
CA VAL A 362 1.85 5.80 34.73
C VAL A 362 2.81 5.25 35.79
N GLN A 363 2.34 4.35 36.65
CA GLN A 363 3.15 3.75 37.70
C GLN A 363 4.32 2.96 37.10
N PHE A 364 4.03 2.11 36.11
CA PHE A 364 5.02 1.27 35.45
C PHE A 364 6.14 2.09 34.78
N VAL A 365 5.79 3.11 34.00
CA VAL A 365 6.76 3.95 33.30
C VAL A 365 7.61 4.76 34.29
N ASN A 366 7.01 5.36 35.34
CA ASN A 366 7.77 6.10 36.34
C ASN A 366 8.79 5.20 37.08
N GLU A 367 8.37 3.98 37.47
CA GLU A 367 9.22 3.00 38.13
C GLU A 367 10.40 2.59 37.23
N LYS A 368 10.10 2.07 36.03
CA LYS A 368 11.13 1.47 35.15
C LYS A 368 12.03 2.51 34.51
N LEU A 369 11.51 3.65 34.11
CA LEU A 369 12.33 4.73 33.56
C LEU A 369 13.22 5.36 34.64
N GLY A 370 12.71 5.52 35.87
CA GLY A 370 13.49 5.96 37.01
C GLY A 370 14.65 5.00 37.32
N GLU A 371 14.36 3.71 37.48
CA GLU A 371 15.39 2.68 37.66
C GLU A 371 16.46 2.71 36.56
N TYR A 372 16.04 2.94 35.30
CA TYR A 372 16.97 3.03 34.18
C TYR A 372 17.86 4.27 34.28
N PHE A 373 17.30 5.44 34.63
CA PHE A 373 18.06 6.69 34.80
C PHE A 373 19.05 6.63 35.96
N ASP A 374 18.68 5.99 37.07
CA ASP A 374 19.58 5.75 38.20
C ASP A 374 20.78 4.90 37.78
N LYS A 375 20.54 3.84 37.00
CA LYS A 375 21.59 2.95 36.47
C LYS A 375 22.41 3.59 35.34
N ASN A 376 21.84 4.55 34.60
CA ASN A 376 22.46 5.15 33.41
C ASN A 376 22.47 6.70 33.44
N PRO A 377 23.17 7.36 34.40
CA PRO A 377 23.13 8.82 34.54
C PRO A 377 23.62 9.59 33.30
N ALA A 378 24.53 9.01 32.51
CA ALA A 378 25.02 9.62 31.28
C ALA A 378 23.93 9.74 30.20
N VAL A 379 23.08 8.72 30.06
CA VAL A 379 21.97 8.72 29.10
C VAL A 379 20.89 9.70 29.56
N MET A 380 20.54 9.67 30.85
CA MET A 380 19.60 10.61 31.45
C MET A 380 20.01 12.07 31.16
N ARG A 381 21.27 12.43 31.42
CA ARG A 381 21.78 13.79 31.16
C ARG A 381 21.65 14.20 29.69
N LYS A 382 21.97 13.31 28.74
CA LYS A 382 21.81 13.59 27.30
C LYS A 382 20.36 13.87 26.93
N ILE A 383 19.42 13.06 27.42
CA ILE A 383 17.98 13.23 27.16
C ILE A 383 17.47 14.54 27.74
N VAL A 384 17.79 14.84 29.02
CA VAL A 384 17.37 16.09 29.66
C VAL A 384 17.96 17.31 28.94
N SER A 385 19.23 17.27 28.55
CA SER A 385 19.85 18.37 27.79
C SER A 385 19.17 18.62 26.46
N LYS A 386 18.78 17.57 25.71
CA LYS A 386 18.03 17.73 24.45
C LYS A 386 16.69 18.42 24.68
N ALA A 387 15.97 18.04 25.73
CA ALA A 387 14.70 18.68 26.07
C ALA A 387 14.88 20.15 26.52
N ILE A 388 15.99 20.48 27.18
CA ILE A 388 16.36 21.87 27.51
C ILE A 388 16.63 22.67 26.24
N ASP A 389 17.38 22.10 25.29
CA ASP A 389 17.68 22.76 24.01
C ASP A 389 16.42 22.99 23.18
N ALA A 390 15.48 22.03 23.18
CA ALA A 390 14.15 22.16 22.59
C ALA A 390 13.37 23.34 23.21
N ALA A 391 13.33 23.41 24.55
CA ALA A 391 12.66 24.50 25.26
C ALA A 391 13.28 25.87 24.93
N ARG A 392 14.61 25.96 24.85
CA ARG A 392 15.33 27.18 24.45
C ARG A 392 15.02 27.57 23.01
N ALA A 393 15.01 26.60 22.09
CA ALA A 393 14.67 26.83 20.69
C ALA A 393 13.22 27.32 20.53
N ARG A 394 12.26 26.74 21.26
CA ARG A 394 10.87 27.19 21.32
C ARG A 394 10.75 28.63 21.81
N GLU A 395 11.45 29.00 22.88
CA GLU A 395 11.49 30.39 23.36
C GLU A 395 12.08 31.35 22.33
N ALA A 396 13.19 30.97 21.68
CA ALA A 396 13.85 31.77 20.67
C ALA A 396 12.95 31.95 19.43
N ALA A 397 12.29 30.89 18.97
CA ALA A 397 11.34 30.92 17.88
C ALA A 397 10.14 31.83 18.21
N ARG A 398 9.61 31.74 19.44
CA ARG A 398 8.55 32.64 19.93
C ARG A 398 9.00 34.10 19.89
N LYS A 399 10.21 34.42 20.37
CA LYS A 399 10.78 35.78 20.34
C LYS A 399 11.00 36.29 18.91
N ALA A 400 11.53 35.45 18.02
CA ALA A 400 11.76 35.79 16.61
C ALA A 400 10.43 36.03 15.86
N ARG A 401 9.40 35.23 16.16
CA ARG A 401 8.03 35.41 15.68
C ARG A 401 7.41 36.71 16.18
N ASP A 402 7.50 37.00 17.47
CA ASP A 402 7.00 38.26 18.03
C ASP A 402 7.68 39.48 17.39
N LEU A 403 8.98 39.37 17.08
CA LEU A 403 9.75 40.41 16.39
C LEU A 403 9.32 40.59 14.92
N THR A 404 9.07 39.50 14.19
CA THR A 404 8.58 39.54 12.79
C THR A 404 7.14 40.01 12.70
N ARG A 405 6.28 39.63 13.65
CA ARG A 405 4.89 40.12 13.76
C ARG A 405 4.85 41.62 14.10
N ARG A 406 5.79 42.12 14.89
CA ARG A 406 5.97 43.56 15.16
C ARG A 406 6.52 44.33 13.96
N LYS A 407 7.44 43.76 13.17
CA LYS A 407 7.92 44.37 11.91
C LYS A 407 6.86 44.34 10.80
N GLY A 408 6.01 43.30 10.73
CA GLY A 408 4.92 43.18 9.77
C GLY A 408 3.69 44.05 10.06
N ALA A 409 3.58 44.67 11.25
CA ALA A 409 2.50 45.60 11.54
C ALA A 409 2.61 46.92 10.75
N LEU A 410 3.80 47.25 10.22
CA LEU A 410 4.07 48.45 9.42
C LEU A 410 4.17 48.16 7.91
N ASP A 411 4.24 46.89 7.51
CA ASP A 411 4.36 46.47 6.10
C ASP A 411 3.20 45.54 5.78
N SER A 412 2.14 46.11 5.20
CA SER A 412 0.89 45.43 4.90
C SER A 412 1.10 44.18 4.03
N GLY A 413 0.97 42.99 4.60
CA GLY A 413 0.51 41.74 3.96
C GLY A 413 0.82 41.52 2.47
N GLY A 414 2.04 41.76 2.02
CA GLY A 414 2.41 41.64 0.61
C GLY A 414 2.58 40.18 0.18
N LEU A 415 1.96 39.80 -0.95
CA LEU A 415 2.26 38.57 -1.66
C LEU A 415 3.73 38.57 -2.14
N PRO A 416 4.38 37.40 -2.32
CA PRO A 416 5.73 37.35 -2.87
C PRO A 416 5.77 38.02 -4.26
N GLY A 417 6.74 38.90 -4.52
CA GLY A 417 6.81 39.67 -5.77
C GLY A 417 6.94 38.82 -7.04
N LYS A 418 7.40 37.57 -6.92
CA LYS A 418 7.50 36.59 -8.01
C LYS A 418 6.22 35.78 -8.26
N LEU A 419 5.25 35.84 -7.34
CA LEU A 419 3.98 35.15 -7.48
C LEU A 419 3.15 35.85 -8.55
N ALA A 420 2.82 35.15 -9.62
CA ALA A 420 1.74 35.57 -10.51
C ALA A 420 0.44 35.02 -9.92
N ASP A 421 -0.34 35.86 -9.24
CA ASP A 421 -1.59 35.40 -8.61
C ASP A 421 -2.74 35.19 -9.61
N CYS A 422 -3.82 34.54 -9.18
CA CYS A 422 -5.09 34.40 -9.91
C CYS A 422 -6.11 35.49 -9.54
N GLN A 423 -7.19 35.60 -10.31
CA GLN A 423 -8.26 36.59 -10.08
C GLN A 423 -9.31 36.10 -9.06
N GLU A 424 -9.55 34.80 -9.03
CA GLU A 424 -10.44 34.12 -8.09
C GLU A 424 -9.87 34.17 -6.68
N LYS A 425 -10.76 34.31 -5.69
CA LYS A 425 -10.42 34.38 -4.27
C LYS A 425 -10.97 33.21 -3.47
N ASP A 426 -11.93 32.46 -4.02
CA ASP A 426 -12.42 31.22 -3.43
C ASP A 426 -11.34 30.13 -3.48
N PRO A 427 -10.76 29.72 -2.32
CA PRO A 427 -9.67 28.76 -2.30
C PRO A 427 -10.01 27.44 -2.99
N GLU A 428 -11.27 26.98 -2.93
CA GLU A 428 -11.69 25.69 -3.49
C GLU A 428 -11.47 25.61 -5.01
N ARG A 429 -11.54 26.75 -5.68
CA ARG A 429 -11.40 26.89 -7.13
C ARG A 429 -9.98 27.26 -7.55
N CYS A 430 -9.19 27.80 -6.62
CA CYS A 430 -7.86 28.30 -6.90
C CYS A 430 -6.80 27.19 -6.93
N GLU A 431 -5.88 27.30 -7.89
CA GLU A 431 -4.79 26.36 -8.09
C GLU A 431 -3.45 27.11 -8.07
N LEU A 432 -2.45 26.56 -7.40
CA LEU A 432 -1.09 27.10 -7.35
C LEU A 432 -0.13 26.13 -8.03
N PHE A 433 0.53 26.56 -9.09
CA PHE A 433 1.61 25.81 -9.74
C PHE A 433 2.97 26.24 -9.18
N LEU A 434 3.69 25.30 -8.60
CA LEU A 434 5.10 25.43 -8.25
C LEU A 434 5.94 24.98 -9.45
N VAL A 435 6.61 25.93 -10.10
CA VAL A 435 7.28 25.68 -11.40
C VAL A 435 8.79 25.79 -11.25
N GLU A 436 9.50 24.84 -11.84
CA GLU A 436 10.96 24.83 -11.90
C GLU A 436 11.49 25.92 -12.84
N GLY A 437 12.17 26.92 -12.26
CA GLY A 437 12.86 27.96 -13.02
C GLY A 437 11.96 29.08 -13.59
N GLU A 438 12.60 30.19 -13.96
CA GLU A 438 11.90 31.34 -14.55
C GLU A 438 11.45 31.10 -16.00
N SER A 439 12.17 30.25 -16.75
CA SER A 439 11.85 29.93 -18.15
C SER A 439 10.50 29.20 -18.26
N ALA A 440 10.37 28.04 -17.61
CA ALA A 440 9.12 27.31 -17.55
C ALA A 440 8.03 28.12 -16.82
N GLY A 441 8.40 28.89 -15.78
CA GLY A 441 7.50 29.83 -15.12
C GLY A 441 6.91 30.89 -16.07
N GLY A 442 7.71 31.40 -17.02
CA GLY A 442 7.27 32.35 -18.05
C GLY A 442 6.30 31.74 -19.07
N THR A 443 6.59 30.53 -19.55
CA THR A 443 5.69 29.78 -20.44
C THR A 443 4.38 29.42 -19.73
N ALA A 444 4.45 28.94 -18.48
CA ALA A 444 3.29 28.62 -17.66
C ALA A 444 2.45 29.88 -17.37
N LYS A 445 3.08 31.01 -17.05
CA LYS A 445 2.39 32.29 -16.83
C LYS A 445 1.63 32.75 -18.07
N SER A 446 2.20 32.53 -19.26
CA SER A 446 1.58 32.87 -20.55
C SER A 446 0.45 31.91 -20.94
N GLY A 447 0.57 30.63 -20.62
CA GLY A 447 -0.40 29.58 -21.01
C GLY A 447 -1.55 29.35 -20.02
N ARG A 448 -1.45 29.80 -18.77
CA ARG A 448 -2.45 29.55 -17.72
C ARG A 448 -3.80 30.21 -17.97
N ASP A 449 -4.83 29.67 -17.32
CA ASP A 449 -6.05 30.44 -17.07
C ASP A 449 -5.86 31.34 -15.84
N ARG A 450 -5.63 32.64 -16.10
CA ARG A 450 -5.45 33.66 -15.06
C ARG A 450 -6.63 33.82 -14.10
N ARG A 451 -7.81 33.29 -14.44
CA ARG A 451 -8.99 33.35 -13.56
C ARG A 451 -8.73 32.60 -12.27
N TYR A 452 -8.21 31.38 -12.34
CA TYR A 452 -8.10 30.50 -11.16
C TYR A 452 -6.71 29.88 -10.94
N GLN A 453 -5.76 30.06 -11.87
CA GLN A 453 -4.42 29.47 -11.74
C GLN A 453 -3.35 30.52 -11.40
N ALA A 454 -2.68 30.33 -10.27
CA ALA A 454 -1.52 31.07 -9.81
C ALA A 454 -0.22 30.32 -10.17
N ILE A 455 0.85 31.07 -10.48
CA ILE A 455 2.17 30.50 -10.81
C ILE A 455 3.21 31.07 -9.85
N LEU A 456 3.96 30.19 -9.19
CA LEU A 456 5.10 30.52 -8.36
C LEU A 456 6.37 29.87 -8.92
N PRO A 457 7.20 30.63 -9.66
CA PRO A 457 8.48 30.15 -10.13
C PRO A 457 9.47 29.97 -8.97
N LEU A 458 10.20 28.86 -8.98
CA LEU A 458 11.23 28.54 -7.99
C LEU A 458 12.62 28.65 -8.62
N LYS A 459 13.54 29.33 -7.94
CA LYS A 459 14.91 29.55 -8.43
C LYS A 459 15.88 28.56 -7.80
N GLY A 460 16.60 27.84 -8.66
CA GLY A 460 17.64 26.90 -8.24
C GLY A 460 17.10 25.74 -7.41
N LYS A 461 18.02 24.99 -6.79
CA LYS A 461 17.67 23.87 -5.91
C LYS A 461 17.22 24.42 -4.55
N ILE A 462 16.06 23.95 -4.09
CA ILE A 462 15.49 24.34 -2.81
C ILE A 462 16.38 23.80 -1.67
N LEU A 463 16.46 24.55 -0.57
CA LEU A 463 17.13 24.08 0.63
C LEU A 463 16.53 22.75 1.11
N ASN A 464 17.37 21.76 1.32
CA ASN A 464 16.96 20.51 1.94
C ASN A 464 16.61 20.76 3.42
N VAL A 465 15.31 20.72 3.72
CA VAL A 465 14.79 21.01 5.07
C VAL A 465 15.02 19.87 6.06
N GLU A 466 15.31 18.65 5.59
CA GLU A 466 15.66 17.52 6.46
C GLU A 466 16.92 17.82 7.29
N LYS A 467 17.89 18.50 6.67
CA LYS A 467 19.19 18.85 7.29
C LYS A 467 19.21 20.23 7.94
N ALA A 468 18.18 21.05 7.70
CA ALA A 468 18.21 22.45 8.06
C ALA A 468 17.46 22.69 9.36
N ARG A 469 18.09 23.45 10.27
CA ARG A 469 17.41 23.97 11.46
C ARG A 469 16.25 24.87 11.07
N TYR A 470 15.23 24.91 11.93
CA TYR A 470 13.98 25.63 11.68
C TYR A 470 14.18 27.13 11.40
N ASP A 471 15.12 27.78 12.09
CA ASP A 471 15.49 29.19 11.89
C ASP A 471 16.15 29.44 10.52
N LYS A 472 17.09 28.58 10.12
CA LYS A 472 17.75 28.63 8.80
C LYS A 472 16.75 28.41 7.66
N MET A 473 15.81 27.49 7.85
CA MET A 473 14.72 27.23 6.91
C MET A 473 13.85 28.49 6.72
N LEU A 474 13.41 29.14 7.80
CA LEU A 474 12.61 30.37 7.73
C LEU A 474 13.38 31.56 7.11
N GLY A 475 14.71 31.54 7.20
CA GLY A 475 15.58 32.49 6.52
C GLY A 475 15.66 32.32 5.00
N HIS A 476 15.30 31.15 4.46
CA HIS A 476 15.41 30.85 3.03
C HIS A 476 14.28 31.51 2.21
N GLU A 477 14.65 32.29 1.19
CA GLU A 477 13.71 33.13 0.42
C GLU A 477 12.63 32.32 -0.31
N GLU A 478 13.01 31.21 -0.97
CA GLU A 478 12.08 30.36 -1.71
C GLU A 478 11.04 29.73 -0.79
N ILE A 479 11.46 29.27 0.40
CA ILE A 479 10.57 28.64 1.39
C ILE A 479 9.63 29.68 1.98
N ARG A 480 10.15 30.86 2.35
CA ARG A 480 9.32 31.97 2.81
C ARG A 480 8.28 32.37 1.77
N SER A 481 8.67 32.44 0.50
CA SER A 481 7.76 32.75 -0.61
C SER A 481 6.65 31.70 -0.75
N MET A 482 6.97 30.41 -0.63
CA MET A 482 5.96 29.33 -0.64
C MET A 482 5.01 29.44 0.56
N ILE A 483 5.52 29.61 1.77
CA ILE A 483 4.69 29.74 2.99
C ILE A 483 3.73 30.93 2.85
N THR A 484 4.23 32.08 2.40
CA THR A 484 3.41 33.28 2.18
C THR A 484 2.40 33.10 1.04
N ALA A 485 2.74 32.35 -0.02
CA ALA A 485 1.80 32.03 -1.09
C ALA A 485 0.69 31.08 -0.59
N ILE A 486 1.04 30.02 0.14
CA ILE A 486 0.06 29.03 0.60
C ILE A 486 -0.88 29.61 1.67
N GLY A 487 -0.36 30.46 2.56
CA GLY A 487 -1.15 31.24 3.52
C GLY A 487 -1.49 30.53 4.84
N THR A 488 -1.17 29.23 4.97
CA THR A 488 -1.51 28.42 6.15
C THR A 488 -0.59 28.64 7.35
N GLY A 489 0.54 29.33 7.19
CA GLY A 489 1.61 29.28 8.19
C GLY A 489 2.33 27.93 8.20
N ILE A 490 3.12 27.67 9.26
CA ILE A 490 4.03 26.50 9.34
C ILE A 490 4.23 26.06 10.79
N GLY A 491 4.38 24.74 10.99
CA GLY A 491 4.65 24.09 12.27
C GLY A 491 3.42 23.88 13.16
N LEU A 492 3.54 23.04 14.19
CA LEU A 492 2.42 22.54 15.00
C LEU A 492 1.57 23.63 15.68
N THR A 493 2.16 24.79 16.02
CA THR A 493 1.44 25.83 16.77
C THR A 493 0.76 26.89 15.90
N ASP A 494 1.21 27.09 14.66
CA ASP A 494 0.79 28.21 13.82
C ASP A 494 0.22 27.76 12.46
N PHE A 495 0.39 26.47 12.12
CA PHE A 495 -0.23 25.92 10.94
C PHE A 495 -1.74 25.90 11.11
N ASP A 496 -2.42 26.60 10.21
CA ASP A 496 -3.86 26.75 10.18
C ASP A 496 -4.34 26.54 8.75
N VAL A 497 -4.88 25.34 8.53
CA VAL A 497 -5.37 24.91 7.23
C VAL A 497 -6.57 25.73 6.74
N THR A 498 -7.34 26.37 7.64
CA THR A 498 -8.50 27.17 7.21
C THR A 498 -8.08 28.45 6.49
N LYS A 499 -6.80 28.81 6.55
CA LYS A 499 -6.21 29.95 5.83
C LYS A 499 -5.60 29.57 4.48
N LEU A 500 -5.76 28.32 4.06
CA LEU A 500 -5.28 27.85 2.77
C LEU A 500 -5.89 28.70 1.64
N ARG A 501 -5.04 29.24 0.75
CA ARG A 501 -5.50 30.07 -0.37
C ARG A 501 -5.76 29.32 -1.66
N TYR A 502 -5.15 28.15 -1.83
CA TYR A 502 -5.24 27.34 -3.04
C TYR A 502 -5.52 25.91 -2.65
N ASN A 503 -6.69 25.41 -3.03
CA ASN A 503 -7.10 24.04 -2.70
C ASN A 503 -6.26 23.00 -3.45
N LYS A 504 -5.67 23.36 -4.59
CA LYS A 504 -4.70 22.50 -5.29
C LYS A 504 -3.34 23.18 -5.39
N ILE A 505 -2.33 22.52 -4.86
CA ILE A 505 -0.92 22.90 -4.99
C ILE A 505 -0.28 21.86 -5.91
N ILE A 506 0.08 22.28 -7.12
CA ILE A 506 0.55 21.41 -8.20
C ILE A 506 2.04 21.64 -8.41
N ILE A 507 2.84 20.61 -8.17
CA ILE A 507 4.28 20.57 -8.46
C ILE A 507 4.45 20.25 -9.93
N MET A 508 5.05 21.17 -10.69
CA MET A 508 5.29 21.04 -12.12
C MET A 508 6.78 21.23 -12.40
N THR A 509 7.50 20.10 -12.48
CA THR A 509 8.95 19.99 -12.70
C THR A 509 9.25 19.27 -14.01
N ASP A 510 10.47 19.41 -14.51
CA ASP A 510 10.89 18.71 -15.73
C ASP A 510 10.98 17.19 -15.52
N ALA A 511 10.88 16.43 -16.62
CA ALA A 511 10.95 14.97 -16.64
C ALA A 511 12.39 14.46 -16.72
N ASP A 512 13.30 15.16 -16.04
CA ASP A 512 14.73 14.87 -15.99
C ASP A 512 15.21 14.62 -14.54
N VAL A 513 16.52 14.51 -14.38
CA VAL A 513 17.17 14.24 -13.08
C VAL A 513 17.07 15.43 -12.13
N ASP A 514 17.13 16.68 -12.63
CA ASP A 514 17.09 17.88 -11.81
C ASP A 514 15.65 18.18 -11.35
N GLY A 515 14.66 18.01 -12.23
CA GLY A 515 13.25 18.10 -11.89
C GLY A 515 12.82 17.02 -10.89
N SER A 516 13.32 15.80 -11.03
CA SER A 516 13.11 14.74 -10.03
C SER A 516 13.72 15.09 -8.67
N HIS A 517 14.87 15.77 -8.64
CA HIS A 517 15.48 16.24 -7.41
C HIS A 517 14.69 17.38 -6.75
N ILE A 518 14.25 18.40 -7.52
CA ILE A 518 13.41 19.49 -7.00
C ILE A 518 12.07 18.96 -6.48
N ARG A 519 11.44 18.03 -7.21
CA ARG A 519 10.23 17.35 -6.76
C ARG A 519 10.45 16.67 -5.41
N THR A 520 11.56 15.96 -5.24
CA THR A 520 11.90 15.30 -3.97
C THR A 520 12.07 16.30 -2.82
N LEU A 521 12.74 17.44 -3.06
CA LEU A 521 12.91 18.51 -2.07
C LEU A 521 11.57 19.14 -1.65
N LEU A 522 10.67 19.39 -2.61
CA LEU A 522 9.34 19.92 -2.36
C LEU A 522 8.48 18.93 -1.56
N LEU A 523 8.48 17.66 -1.95
CA LEU A 523 7.75 16.61 -1.22
C LEU A 523 8.27 16.49 0.22
N THR A 524 9.59 16.56 0.42
CA THR A 524 10.20 16.59 1.75
C THR A 524 9.69 17.77 2.57
N PHE A 525 9.63 18.97 1.98
CA PHE A 525 9.10 20.17 2.64
C PHE A 525 7.64 20.00 3.08
N PHE A 526 6.77 19.55 2.16
CA PHE A 526 5.35 19.32 2.49
C PHE A 526 5.20 18.24 3.57
N PHE A 527 5.94 17.13 3.47
CA PHE A 527 5.89 16.05 4.44
C PHE A 527 6.31 16.51 5.84
N ARG A 528 7.41 17.26 5.95
CA ARG A 528 7.96 17.70 7.25
C ARG A 528 7.19 18.83 7.91
N HIS A 529 6.63 19.74 7.13
CA HIS A 529 6.15 21.02 7.68
C HIS A 529 4.70 21.35 7.39
N MET A 530 4.08 20.68 6.43
CA MET A 530 2.69 20.90 6.01
C MET A 530 1.98 19.56 5.73
N GLN A 531 2.25 18.55 6.56
CA GLN A 531 1.78 17.18 6.37
C GLN A 531 0.25 17.09 6.19
N GLU A 532 -0.48 17.97 6.87
CA GLU A 532 -1.95 18.05 6.79
C GLU A 532 -2.45 18.37 5.37
N LEU A 533 -1.68 19.13 4.58
CA LEU A 533 -2.02 19.39 3.17
C LEU A 533 -1.91 18.13 2.31
N ILE A 534 -0.99 17.23 2.64
CA ILE A 534 -0.89 15.92 1.97
C ILE A 534 -2.06 15.04 2.41
N LYS A 535 -2.33 14.94 3.73
CA LYS A 535 -3.43 14.13 4.28
C LYS A 535 -4.80 14.53 3.73
N ARG A 536 -5.03 15.83 3.53
CA ARG A 536 -6.26 16.36 2.91
C ARG A 536 -6.27 16.25 1.39
N GLY A 537 -5.15 15.90 0.78
CA GLY A 537 -5.07 15.69 -0.65
C GLY A 537 -4.98 16.97 -1.48
N ASN A 538 -4.38 18.02 -0.92
CA ASN A 538 -4.21 19.31 -1.59
C ASN A 538 -2.93 19.36 -2.44
N VAL A 539 -2.00 18.42 -2.29
CA VAL A 539 -0.72 18.40 -3.01
C VAL A 539 -0.78 17.44 -4.19
N PHE A 540 -0.37 17.91 -5.36
CA PHE A 540 -0.42 17.18 -6.63
C PHE A 540 0.91 17.31 -7.39
N VAL A 541 1.19 16.36 -8.28
CA VAL A 541 2.31 16.39 -9.23
C VAL A 541 1.73 16.34 -10.64
N ALA A 542 2.14 17.28 -11.49
CA ALA A 542 1.73 17.29 -12.89
C ALA A 542 2.34 16.12 -13.68
N GLN A 543 1.62 15.62 -14.69
CA GLN A 543 2.10 14.56 -15.60
C GLN A 543 2.13 15.08 -17.04
N PRO A 544 3.23 15.74 -17.45
CA PRO A 544 3.42 16.11 -18.86
C PRO A 544 3.54 14.84 -19.74
N PRO A 545 3.20 14.93 -21.04
CA PRO A 545 3.27 13.79 -21.95
C PRO A 545 4.71 13.35 -22.24
N LEU A 546 4.93 12.04 -22.36
CA LEU A 546 6.24 11.47 -22.64
C LEU A 546 6.58 11.49 -24.13
N TYR A 547 5.59 11.21 -25.00
CA TYR A 547 5.78 11.22 -26.46
C TYR A 547 4.80 12.13 -27.18
N ARG A 548 5.23 12.66 -28.31
CA ARG A 548 4.39 13.23 -29.36
C ARG A 548 4.56 12.41 -30.63
N ILE A 549 3.46 11.86 -31.12
CA ILE A 549 3.40 11.17 -32.41
C ILE A 549 2.76 12.11 -33.43
N LYS A 550 3.50 12.46 -34.49
CA LYS A 550 3.03 13.32 -35.57
C LYS A 550 3.00 12.58 -36.91
N LYS A 551 1.85 12.63 -37.59
CA LYS A 551 1.64 12.12 -38.96
C LYS A 551 0.94 13.19 -39.80
N GLY A 552 1.67 13.83 -40.71
CA GLY A 552 1.13 14.94 -41.50
C GLY A 552 0.66 16.11 -40.62
N LYS A 553 -0.63 16.45 -40.69
CA LYS A 553 -1.28 17.50 -39.89
C LYS A 553 -1.83 17.01 -38.54
N SER A 554 -1.91 15.70 -38.33
CA SER A 554 -2.39 15.13 -37.07
C SER A 554 -1.23 14.97 -36.09
N GLU A 555 -1.43 15.40 -34.84
CA GLU A 555 -0.53 15.12 -33.73
C GLU A 555 -1.30 14.51 -32.57
N LYS A 556 -0.63 13.65 -31.80
CA LYS A 556 -1.17 13.02 -30.61
C LYS A 556 -0.10 12.97 -29.52
N TYR A 557 -0.48 13.34 -28.30
CA TYR A 557 0.36 13.26 -27.11
C TYR A 557 0.08 11.94 -26.39
N ILE A 558 1.13 11.28 -25.93
CA ILE A 558 1.09 9.95 -25.31
C ILE A 558 1.80 10.04 -23.97
N LYS A 559 1.17 9.54 -22.92
CA LYS A 559 1.67 9.70 -21.54
C LYS A 559 2.64 8.61 -21.10
N ASP A 560 2.47 7.40 -21.60
CA ASP A 560 3.21 6.20 -21.14
C ASP A 560 3.43 5.18 -22.28
N ASP A 561 4.28 4.18 -22.01
CA ASP A 561 4.64 3.12 -22.98
C ASP A 561 3.46 2.21 -23.36
N LYS A 562 2.48 2.04 -22.46
CA LYS A 562 1.30 1.20 -22.70
C LYS A 562 0.37 1.87 -23.70
N GLU A 563 0.17 3.17 -23.55
CA GLU A 563 -0.58 4.00 -24.49
C GLU A 563 0.18 4.11 -25.82
N PHE A 564 1.51 4.22 -25.79
CA PHE A 564 2.34 4.18 -26.99
C PHE A 564 2.13 2.87 -27.76
N THR A 565 2.26 1.71 -27.12
CA THR A 565 2.05 0.40 -27.74
C THR A 565 0.65 0.27 -28.33
N ARG A 566 -0.38 0.72 -27.59
CA ARG A 566 -1.77 0.72 -28.06
C ARG A 566 -1.97 1.59 -29.31
N GLU A 567 -1.37 2.78 -29.33
CA GLU A 567 -1.46 3.69 -30.47
C GLU A 567 -0.71 3.13 -31.69
N ILE A 568 0.48 2.54 -31.49
CA ILE A 568 1.25 1.90 -32.55
C ILE A 568 0.47 0.73 -33.16
N LEU A 569 -0.08 -0.18 -32.34
CA LEU A 569 -0.90 -1.29 -32.83
C LEU A 569 -2.15 -0.78 -33.55
N ARG A 570 -2.84 0.23 -32.99
CA ARG A 570 -3.99 0.85 -33.63
C ARG A 570 -3.64 1.34 -35.04
N ARG A 571 -2.53 2.04 -35.20
CA ARG A 571 -2.08 2.58 -36.49
C ARG A 571 -1.69 1.48 -37.46
N ALA A 572 -0.99 0.46 -36.98
CA ALA A 572 -0.62 -0.68 -37.80
C ALA A 572 -1.87 -1.33 -38.41
N THR A 573 -2.93 -1.51 -37.63
CA THR A 573 -4.19 -2.12 -38.09
C THR A 573 -5.04 -1.27 -39.05
N GLU A 574 -4.68 -0.02 -39.36
CA GLU A 574 -5.48 0.82 -40.28
C GLU A 574 -5.40 0.34 -41.74
N ASN A 575 -4.25 -0.16 -42.18
CA ASN A 575 -3.99 -0.55 -43.57
C ASN A 575 -3.40 -1.97 -43.71
N LEU A 576 -3.49 -2.78 -42.65
CA LEU A 576 -3.00 -4.15 -42.62
C LEU A 576 -4.16 -5.14 -42.59
N VAL A 577 -4.04 -6.20 -43.40
CA VAL A 577 -4.87 -7.39 -43.32
C VAL A 577 -3.96 -8.56 -42.94
N VAL A 578 -4.37 -9.37 -41.96
CA VAL A 578 -3.66 -10.60 -41.59
C VAL A 578 -4.51 -11.79 -41.97
N GLU A 579 -4.00 -12.64 -42.83
CA GLU A 579 -4.63 -13.91 -43.19
C GLU A 579 -3.96 -15.06 -42.43
N THR A 580 -4.77 -15.90 -41.81
CA THR A 580 -4.32 -17.10 -41.07
C THR A 580 -4.21 -18.31 -42.01
N LYS A 581 -3.58 -19.41 -41.56
CA LYS A 581 -3.52 -20.67 -42.32
C LYS A 581 -4.91 -21.21 -42.71
N GLY A 582 -5.92 -20.98 -41.87
CA GLY A 582 -7.32 -21.33 -42.15
C GLY A 582 -8.01 -20.45 -43.20
N LYS A 583 -7.28 -19.52 -43.85
CA LYS A 583 -7.80 -18.49 -44.77
C LYS A 583 -8.81 -17.53 -44.14
N VAL A 584 -8.75 -17.38 -42.81
CA VAL A 584 -9.51 -16.35 -42.10
C VAL A 584 -8.73 -15.04 -42.21
N LYS A 585 -9.37 -14.01 -42.74
CA LYS A 585 -8.81 -12.65 -42.87
C LYS A 585 -9.25 -11.79 -41.70
N LEU A 586 -8.28 -11.16 -41.05
CA LEU A 586 -8.46 -10.22 -39.95
C LEU A 586 -8.08 -8.83 -40.40
N GLU A 587 -8.98 -7.87 -40.20
CA GLU A 587 -8.76 -6.46 -40.53
C GLU A 587 -9.44 -5.53 -39.52
N GLY A 588 -9.06 -4.25 -39.52
CA GLY A 588 -9.69 -3.23 -38.69
C GLY A 588 -9.71 -3.55 -37.18
N SER A 589 -10.91 -3.47 -36.58
CA SER A 589 -11.10 -3.68 -35.13
C SER A 589 -10.89 -5.14 -34.70
N GLU A 590 -11.18 -6.11 -35.57
CA GLU A 590 -11.01 -7.53 -35.26
C GLU A 590 -9.52 -7.88 -35.17
N LEU A 591 -8.74 -7.44 -36.16
CA LEU A 591 -7.27 -7.56 -36.14
C LEU A 591 -6.69 -6.88 -34.90
N ARG A 592 -7.18 -5.68 -34.55
CA ARG A 592 -6.72 -4.96 -33.37
C ARG A 592 -6.97 -5.73 -32.07
N THR A 593 -8.17 -6.27 -31.92
CA THR A 593 -8.56 -7.04 -30.73
C THR A 593 -7.71 -8.30 -30.63
N PHE A 594 -7.47 -8.98 -31.75
CA PHE A 594 -6.58 -10.14 -31.82
C PHE A 594 -5.14 -9.80 -31.43
N LEU A 595 -4.56 -8.74 -32.00
CA LEU A 595 -3.18 -8.33 -31.70
C LEU A 595 -3.01 -7.85 -30.25
N MET A 596 -4.00 -7.16 -29.70
CA MET A 596 -4.00 -6.80 -28.28
C MET A 596 -4.05 -8.04 -27.38
N SER A 597 -4.88 -9.03 -27.74
CA SER A 597 -4.95 -10.31 -27.02
C SER A 597 -3.65 -11.12 -27.16
N LEU A 598 -3.01 -11.07 -28.33
CA LEU A 598 -1.69 -11.69 -28.56
C LEU A 598 -0.59 -11.00 -27.76
N ASP A 599 -0.58 -9.68 -27.66
CA ASP A 599 0.38 -8.93 -26.84
C ASP A 599 0.21 -9.28 -25.36
N GLU A 600 -1.03 -9.36 -24.87
CA GLU A 600 -1.33 -9.82 -23.51
C GLU A 600 -0.92 -11.29 -23.31
N TYR A 601 -1.20 -12.15 -24.28
CA TYR A 601 -0.76 -13.54 -24.28
C TYR A 601 0.77 -13.65 -24.20
N GLN A 602 1.51 -12.83 -24.96
CA GLN A 602 2.97 -12.79 -24.90
C GLN A 602 3.47 -12.44 -23.50
N GLN A 603 2.84 -11.47 -22.86
CA GLN A 603 3.18 -11.06 -21.50
C GLN A 603 2.93 -12.18 -20.50
N MET A 604 1.73 -12.79 -20.52
CA MET A 604 1.39 -13.91 -19.62
C MET A 604 2.23 -15.15 -19.87
N PHE A 605 2.54 -15.45 -21.13
CA PHE A 605 3.43 -16.55 -21.50
C PHE A 605 4.81 -16.37 -20.89
N ARG A 606 5.40 -15.16 -21.00
CA ARG A 606 6.72 -14.86 -20.41
C ARG A 606 6.70 -14.96 -18.88
N ARG A 607 5.60 -14.59 -18.22
CA ARG A 607 5.43 -14.76 -16.77
C ARG A 607 5.49 -16.25 -16.39
N MET A 608 4.67 -17.05 -17.05
CA MET A 608 4.62 -18.50 -16.83
C MET A 608 5.94 -19.19 -17.19
N GLU A 609 6.65 -18.72 -18.21
CA GLU A 609 7.96 -19.25 -18.62
C GLU A 609 8.99 -19.06 -17.51
N ARG A 610 8.99 -17.93 -16.79
CA ARG A 610 9.89 -17.73 -15.65
C ARG A 610 9.54 -18.64 -14.47
N ARG A 611 8.26 -18.93 -14.24
CA ARG A 611 7.80 -19.81 -13.16
C ARG A 611 8.10 -21.27 -13.46
N MET A 612 7.74 -21.73 -14.66
CA MET A 612 7.94 -23.10 -15.13
C MET A 612 9.40 -23.36 -15.57
N ARG A 613 10.20 -22.30 -15.76
CA ARG A 613 11.61 -22.33 -16.19
C ARG A 613 11.87 -23.01 -17.55
N ASP A 614 10.82 -23.31 -18.31
CA ASP A 614 10.91 -23.93 -19.63
C ASP A 614 9.73 -23.50 -20.52
N ALA A 615 10.03 -22.83 -21.63
CA ALA A 615 9.03 -22.35 -22.60
C ALA A 615 8.19 -23.49 -23.20
N ARG A 616 8.78 -24.68 -23.39
CA ARG A 616 8.10 -25.84 -24.01
C ARG A 616 6.98 -26.35 -23.12
N VAL A 617 7.19 -26.31 -21.81
CA VAL A 617 6.17 -26.66 -20.82
C VAL A 617 5.00 -25.67 -20.90
N VAL A 618 5.30 -24.38 -20.99
CA VAL A 618 4.26 -23.34 -21.11
C VAL A 618 3.49 -23.46 -22.42
N GLU A 619 4.13 -23.80 -23.54
CA GLU A 619 3.45 -24.06 -24.82
C GLU A 619 2.43 -25.21 -24.71
N ILE A 620 2.79 -26.29 -24.00
CA ILE A 620 1.88 -27.41 -23.74
C ILE A 620 0.74 -26.99 -22.82
N LEU A 621 1.04 -26.25 -21.75
CA LEU A 621 0.03 -25.75 -20.81
C LEU A 621 -0.92 -24.74 -21.44
N ALA A 622 -0.45 -23.94 -22.40
CA ALA A 622 -1.28 -23.01 -23.15
C ALA A 622 -2.13 -23.69 -24.23
N ASN A 623 -1.86 -24.95 -24.58
CA ASN A 623 -2.68 -25.69 -25.54
C ASN A 623 -4.06 -26.01 -24.95
N VAL A 624 -5.08 -25.43 -25.58
CA VAL A 624 -6.48 -25.49 -25.16
C VAL A 624 -7.13 -26.86 -25.32
N ASP A 625 -6.49 -27.77 -26.06
CA ASP A 625 -6.97 -29.15 -26.26
C ASP A 625 -6.79 -30.01 -25.00
N PHE A 626 -5.85 -29.65 -24.11
CA PHE A 626 -5.69 -30.33 -22.82
C PHE A 626 -6.71 -29.81 -21.81
N LYS A 627 -7.35 -30.73 -21.09
CA LYS A 627 -8.22 -30.41 -19.95
C LYS A 627 -7.37 -30.19 -18.70
N LEU A 628 -7.16 -28.92 -18.35
CA LEU A 628 -6.28 -28.50 -17.25
C LEU A 628 -6.82 -27.23 -16.56
N ASP A 629 -8.13 -27.01 -16.56
CA ASP A 629 -8.74 -25.73 -16.19
C ASP A 629 -9.50 -25.77 -14.86
N ALA A 630 -9.78 -26.95 -14.34
CA ALA A 630 -10.45 -27.17 -13.07
C ALA A 630 -9.68 -28.16 -12.20
N LYS A 631 -9.84 -28.08 -10.87
CA LYS A 631 -9.25 -29.07 -9.94
C LYS A 631 -9.64 -30.51 -10.32
N ALA A 632 -10.90 -30.71 -10.73
CA ALA A 632 -11.41 -32.01 -11.17
C ALA A 632 -10.66 -32.59 -12.37
N ASP A 633 -10.07 -31.76 -13.24
CA ASP A 633 -9.29 -32.25 -14.39
C ASP A 633 -8.04 -33.01 -13.95
N PHE A 634 -7.51 -32.69 -12.76
CA PHE A 634 -6.33 -33.33 -12.19
C PHE A 634 -6.64 -34.61 -11.43
N GLN A 635 -7.91 -34.86 -11.09
CA GLN A 635 -8.34 -36.15 -10.52
C GLN A 635 -8.39 -37.25 -11.60
N GLU A 636 -8.56 -36.85 -12.85
CA GLU A 636 -8.63 -37.76 -14.00
C GLU A 636 -7.24 -38.04 -14.58
N LYS A 637 -6.69 -39.23 -14.27
CA LYS A 637 -5.35 -39.67 -14.69
C LYS A 637 -5.08 -39.48 -16.20
N ALA A 638 -6.07 -39.79 -17.03
CA ALA A 638 -5.96 -39.75 -18.48
C ALA A 638 -5.63 -38.34 -19.01
N ASN A 639 -6.10 -37.28 -18.33
CA ASN A 639 -5.80 -35.91 -18.71
C ASN A 639 -4.30 -35.61 -18.59
N LEU A 640 -3.67 -36.04 -17.48
CA LEU A 640 -2.25 -35.80 -17.25
C LEU A 640 -1.34 -36.78 -18.02
N GLU A 641 -1.82 -37.99 -18.33
CA GLU A 641 -1.09 -38.90 -19.22
C GLU A 641 -0.89 -38.29 -20.62
N ALA A 642 -1.90 -37.57 -21.13
CA ALA A 642 -1.78 -36.83 -22.40
C ALA A 642 -0.74 -35.71 -22.32
N VAL A 643 -0.66 -35.00 -21.18
CA VAL A 643 0.34 -33.95 -20.94
C VAL A 643 1.75 -34.54 -20.88
N VAL A 644 1.94 -35.65 -20.17
CA VAL A 644 3.24 -36.36 -20.12
C VAL A 644 3.68 -36.80 -21.51
N ALA A 645 2.78 -37.33 -22.33
CA ALA A 645 3.09 -37.73 -23.70
C ALA A 645 3.54 -36.52 -24.55
N ALA A 646 2.85 -35.38 -24.43
CA ALA A 646 3.21 -34.15 -25.11
C ALA A 646 4.58 -33.60 -24.67
N LEU A 647 4.85 -33.61 -23.35
CA LEU A 647 6.13 -33.18 -22.78
C LEU A 647 7.29 -34.04 -23.29
N LYS A 648 7.11 -35.37 -23.32
CA LYS A 648 8.10 -36.29 -23.91
C LYS A 648 8.33 -36.01 -25.39
N GLY A 649 7.27 -35.73 -26.15
CA GLY A 649 7.36 -35.30 -27.55
C GLY A 649 8.16 -34.01 -27.74
N ALA A 650 8.05 -33.08 -26.79
CA ALA A 650 8.85 -31.85 -26.73
C ALA A 650 10.26 -32.02 -26.12
N LYS A 651 10.69 -33.26 -25.88
CA LYS A 651 11.98 -33.60 -25.23
C LYS A 651 12.13 -33.02 -23.82
N VAL A 652 11.03 -33.02 -23.05
CA VAL A 652 11.02 -32.71 -21.62
C VAL A 652 10.79 -34.02 -20.86
N GLU A 653 11.78 -34.43 -20.08
CA GLU A 653 11.63 -35.60 -19.21
C GLU A 653 10.54 -35.35 -18.18
N SER A 654 9.57 -36.26 -18.14
CA SER A 654 8.39 -36.13 -17.29
C SER A 654 7.84 -37.48 -16.88
N LYS A 655 7.30 -37.55 -15.67
CA LYS A 655 6.59 -38.71 -15.11
C LYS A 655 5.34 -38.26 -14.35
N LEU A 656 4.41 -39.19 -14.26
CA LEU A 656 3.19 -39.00 -13.50
C LEU A 656 3.44 -39.37 -12.03
N ASP A 657 2.87 -38.60 -11.12
CA ASP A 657 2.90 -38.83 -9.69
C ASP A 657 1.50 -38.59 -9.09
N HIS A 658 1.20 -39.24 -7.96
CA HIS A 658 -0.09 -39.08 -7.28
C HIS A 658 0.10 -38.27 -6.00
N GLU A 659 -0.57 -37.11 -5.92
CA GLU A 659 -0.56 -36.22 -4.78
C GLU A 659 -1.67 -36.60 -3.79
N GLU A 660 -1.29 -37.02 -2.58
CA GLU A 660 -2.24 -37.45 -1.55
C GLU A 660 -3.07 -36.31 -0.93
N GLU A 661 -2.58 -35.07 -0.97
CA GLU A 661 -3.19 -33.92 -0.28
C GLU A 661 -4.54 -33.52 -0.87
N HIS A 662 -4.65 -33.61 -2.20
CA HIS A 662 -5.85 -33.24 -2.97
C HIS A 662 -6.48 -34.43 -3.71
N GLU A 663 -5.98 -35.65 -3.45
CA GLU A 663 -6.32 -36.87 -4.20
C GLU A 663 -6.29 -36.65 -5.72
N ALA A 664 -5.16 -36.11 -6.20
CA ALA A 664 -5.01 -35.66 -7.58
C ALA A 664 -3.70 -36.17 -8.22
N TRP A 665 -3.69 -36.25 -9.54
CA TRP A 665 -2.49 -36.54 -10.32
C TRP A 665 -1.72 -35.27 -10.61
N ARG A 666 -0.39 -35.35 -10.53
CA ARG A 666 0.53 -34.30 -10.94
C ARG A 666 1.58 -34.83 -11.90
N VAL A 667 2.16 -33.93 -12.67
CA VAL A 667 3.30 -34.27 -13.55
C VAL A 667 4.56 -33.68 -12.97
N GLU A 668 5.52 -34.54 -12.64
CA GLU A 668 6.88 -34.13 -12.30
C GLU A 668 7.72 -34.03 -13.58
N TYR A 669 8.41 -32.91 -13.77
CA TYR A 669 9.36 -32.71 -14.87
C TYR A 669 10.64 -32.03 -14.36
N HIS A 670 11.72 -32.13 -15.13
CA HIS A 670 12.97 -31.42 -14.82
C HIS A 670 13.13 -30.20 -15.73
N ASP A 671 13.42 -29.05 -15.12
CA ASP A 671 13.76 -27.83 -15.87
C ASP A 671 15.17 -27.93 -16.49
N PRO A 672 15.60 -26.97 -17.34
CA PRO A 672 16.94 -27.00 -17.95
C PRO A 672 18.11 -26.98 -16.95
N THR A 673 17.87 -26.65 -15.68
CA THR A 673 18.85 -26.73 -14.59
C THR A 673 18.82 -28.07 -13.85
N ASN A 674 18.03 -29.02 -14.35
CA ASN A 674 17.77 -30.34 -13.77
C ASN A 674 17.08 -30.32 -12.40
N ALA A 675 16.39 -29.22 -12.06
CA ALA A 675 15.59 -29.14 -10.85
C ALA A 675 14.19 -29.70 -11.11
N ALA A 676 13.69 -30.49 -10.16
CA ALA A 676 12.34 -31.06 -10.24
C ALA A 676 11.27 -29.96 -10.07
N ARG A 677 10.26 -30.00 -10.93
CA ARG A 677 9.13 -29.08 -11.01
C ARG A 677 7.85 -29.90 -11.17
N TYR A 678 6.71 -29.29 -10.82
CA TYR A 678 5.42 -29.99 -10.83
C TYR A 678 4.37 -29.21 -11.61
N ILE A 679 3.48 -29.95 -12.28
CA ILE A 679 2.23 -29.47 -12.85
C ILE A 679 1.12 -30.17 -12.08
N GLY A 680 0.48 -29.47 -11.15
CA GLY A 680 -0.54 -30.01 -10.26
C GLY A 680 -1.73 -29.08 -10.06
N VAL A 681 -2.58 -29.42 -9.08
CA VAL A 681 -3.80 -28.67 -8.71
C VAL A 681 -3.48 -27.23 -8.32
N ASP A 682 -2.31 -27.02 -7.73
CA ASP A 682 -1.78 -25.71 -7.32
C ASP A 682 -1.77 -24.71 -8.48
N LEU A 683 -1.44 -25.13 -9.71
CA LEU A 683 -1.46 -24.25 -10.89
C LEU A 683 -2.86 -23.73 -11.20
N VAL A 684 -3.90 -24.56 -11.10
CA VAL A 684 -5.28 -24.13 -11.39
C VAL A 684 -5.78 -23.09 -10.40
N THR A 685 -5.28 -23.15 -9.16
CA THR A 685 -5.61 -22.15 -8.14
C THR A 685 -4.94 -20.81 -8.41
N GLN A 686 -3.84 -20.77 -9.16
CA GLN A 686 -3.11 -19.53 -9.47
C GLN A 686 -3.87 -18.67 -10.50
N PRO A 687 -4.15 -17.40 -10.19
CA PRO A 687 -4.83 -16.50 -11.13
C PRO A 687 -4.08 -16.26 -12.45
N GLU A 688 -2.74 -16.24 -12.42
CA GLU A 688 -1.94 -16.10 -13.63
C GLU A 688 -2.10 -17.23 -14.63
N TYR A 689 -2.15 -18.47 -14.14
CA TYR A 689 -2.37 -19.64 -14.96
C TYR A 689 -3.77 -19.61 -15.57
N ARG A 690 -4.80 -19.30 -14.76
CA ARG A 690 -6.18 -19.14 -15.23
C ARG A 690 -6.30 -18.02 -16.28
N ARG A 691 -5.62 -16.89 -16.09
CA ARG A 691 -5.59 -15.79 -17.06
C ARG A 691 -4.89 -16.20 -18.35
N MET A 692 -3.74 -16.86 -18.27
CA MET A 692 -3.04 -17.40 -19.45
C MET A 692 -3.94 -18.36 -20.23
N ARG A 693 -4.58 -19.34 -19.57
CA ARG A 693 -5.51 -20.30 -20.19
C ARG A 693 -6.71 -19.60 -20.83
N ALA A 694 -7.27 -18.58 -20.19
CA ALA A 694 -8.37 -17.80 -20.74
C ALA A 694 -7.97 -17.04 -22.02
N ILE A 695 -6.83 -16.34 -22.00
CA ILE A 695 -6.33 -15.61 -23.17
C ILE A 695 -5.92 -16.60 -24.27
N ALA A 696 -5.29 -17.73 -23.92
CA ALA A 696 -4.91 -18.79 -24.86
C ALA A 696 -6.12 -19.26 -25.68
N ARG A 697 -7.29 -19.47 -25.04
CA ARG A 697 -8.55 -19.78 -25.73
C ARG A 697 -9.05 -18.66 -26.63
N GLN A 698 -8.94 -17.41 -26.19
CA GLN A 698 -9.33 -16.26 -26.99
C GLN A 698 -8.48 -16.14 -28.27
N VAL A 699 -7.16 -16.32 -28.14
CA VAL A 699 -6.24 -16.24 -29.29
C VAL A 699 -6.27 -17.49 -30.16
N ALA A 700 -6.55 -18.68 -29.61
CA ALA A 700 -6.55 -19.96 -30.33
C ALA A 700 -7.47 -19.97 -31.57
N LYS A 701 -8.57 -19.21 -31.53
CA LYS A 701 -9.49 -19.05 -32.68
C LYS A 701 -8.76 -18.58 -33.94
N PHE A 702 -7.77 -17.71 -33.80
CA PHE A 702 -7.08 -17.06 -34.92
C PHE A 702 -5.58 -17.33 -34.95
N ASN A 703 -5.00 -17.88 -33.88
CA ASN A 703 -3.58 -18.20 -33.77
C ASN A 703 -3.23 -19.46 -34.59
N GLN A 704 -3.36 -19.38 -35.91
CA GLN A 704 -3.12 -20.47 -36.85
C GLN A 704 -1.98 -20.10 -37.81
N PRO A 705 -0.72 -20.33 -37.42
CA PRO A 705 0.43 -20.08 -38.28
C PRO A 705 0.48 -21.03 -39.50
N PRO A 706 1.15 -20.63 -40.59
CA PRO A 706 1.80 -19.33 -40.80
C PRO A 706 0.78 -18.21 -41.07
N PHE A 707 1.16 -16.97 -40.81
CA PHE A 707 0.35 -15.77 -41.03
C PHE A 707 0.81 -15.03 -42.28
N SER A 708 -0.11 -14.60 -43.14
CA SER A 708 0.19 -13.75 -44.29
C SER A 708 -0.27 -12.32 -44.00
N VAL A 709 0.69 -11.40 -43.86
CA VAL A 709 0.46 -9.97 -43.64
C VAL A 709 0.39 -9.29 -45.00
N ILE A 710 -0.76 -8.71 -45.31
CA ILE A 710 -1.06 -8.07 -46.60
C ILE A 710 -1.15 -6.56 -46.38
N ARG A 711 -0.34 -5.82 -47.13
CA ARG A 711 -0.32 -4.34 -47.15
C ARG A 711 -0.18 -3.85 -48.58
N GLU A 712 -1.11 -3.03 -49.06
CA GLU A 712 -1.01 -2.37 -50.38
C GLU A 712 -0.66 -3.35 -51.53
N GLY A 713 -1.15 -4.60 -51.46
CA GLY A 713 -0.89 -5.66 -52.43
C GLY A 713 0.42 -6.45 -52.23
N LYS A 714 1.30 -6.06 -51.31
CA LYS A 714 2.46 -6.85 -50.89
C LYS A 714 2.05 -7.82 -49.77
N THR A 715 2.51 -9.06 -49.88
CA THR A 715 2.23 -10.13 -48.90
C THR A 715 3.54 -10.62 -48.29
N GLU A 716 3.64 -10.57 -46.97
CA GLU A 716 4.78 -11.07 -46.20
C GLU A 716 4.32 -12.19 -45.26
N THR A 717 5.05 -13.30 -45.20
CA THR A 717 4.65 -14.46 -44.40
C THR A 717 5.43 -14.52 -43.09
N GLN A 718 4.72 -14.67 -41.98
CA GLN A 718 5.27 -14.80 -40.63
C GLN A 718 5.05 -16.23 -40.11
N PRO A 719 6.10 -16.90 -39.59
CA PRO A 719 6.03 -18.32 -39.21
C PRO A 719 5.23 -18.56 -37.92
N GLY A 720 5.10 -17.56 -37.06
CA GLY A 720 4.49 -17.67 -35.75
C GLY A 720 3.89 -16.35 -35.27
N TRP A 721 3.21 -16.41 -34.12
CA TRP A 721 2.53 -15.27 -33.53
C TRP A 721 3.50 -14.24 -32.93
N ARG A 722 4.70 -14.67 -32.53
CA ARG A 722 5.75 -13.78 -31.98
C ARG A 722 6.27 -12.86 -33.09
N GLU A 723 6.61 -13.46 -34.23
CA GLU A 723 7.10 -12.77 -35.42
C GLU A 723 6.02 -11.87 -36.01
N LEU A 724 4.75 -12.31 -35.99
CA LEU A 724 3.61 -11.48 -36.38
C LEU A 724 3.51 -10.20 -35.54
N LEU A 725 3.56 -10.31 -34.20
CA LEU A 725 3.47 -9.16 -33.30
C LEU A 725 4.60 -8.16 -33.54
N GLU A 726 5.83 -8.64 -33.67
CA GLU A 726 7.00 -7.77 -33.92
C GLU A 726 6.88 -7.05 -35.27
N HIS A 727 6.54 -7.79 -36.32
CA HIS A 727 6.35 -7.23 -37.65
C HIS A 727 5.26 -6.14 -37.67
N VAL A 728 4.10 -6.40 -37.07
CA VAL A 728 2.99 -5.43 -37.02
C VAL A 728 3.35 -4.19 -36.19
N LYS A 729 4.09 -4.34 -35.08
CA LYS A 729 4.59 -3.20 -34.29
C LYS A 729 5.54 -2.33 -35.12
N SER A 730 6.45 -2.93 -35.88
CA SER A 730 7.34 -2.19 -36.79
C SER A 730 6.57 -1.43 -37.88
N GLU A 731 5.53 -2.02 -38.45
CA GLU A 731 4.68 -1.35 -39.44
C GLU A 731 3.95 -0.12 -38.85
N GLY A 732 3.46 -0.21 -37.61
CA GLY A 732 2.77 0.91 -36.94
C GLY A 732 3.66 2.15 -36.70
N MET A 733 4.98 1.95 -36.67
CA MET A 733 6.00 2.99 -36.50
C MET A 733 6.48 3.60 -37.83
N ARG A 734 6.05 3.09 -39.00
CA ARG A 734 6.41 3.69 -40.28
C ARG A 734 5.71 5.05 -40.48
N GLU A 735 6.39 5.95 -41.19
CA GLU A 735 5.87 7.26 -41.63
C GLU A 735 5.40 8.19 -40.48
N VAL A 736 6.01 8.07 -39.30
CA VAL A 736 5.80 8.99 -38.18
C VAL A 736 7.06 9.66 -37.70
N SER A 737 6.88 10.92 -37.30
CA SER A 737 7.83 11.58 -36.42
C SER A 737 7.38 11.33 -34.97
N ILE A 738 8.24 10.65 -34.22
CA ILE A 738 8.07 10.44 -32.78
C ILE A 738 9.05 11.38 -32.09
N GLN A 739 8.55 12.30 -31.28
CA GLN A 739 9.36 13.14 -30.41
C GLN A 739 9.13 12.73 -28.96
N ARG A 740 10.21 12.49 -28.23
CA ARG A 740 10.18 12.29 -26.78
C ARG A 740 10.48 13.62 -26.11
N TYR A 741 9.64 14.07 -25.18
CA TYR A 741 9.88 15.31 -24.43
C TYR A 741 10.85 15.05 -23.28
N LYS A 742 11.80 15.97 -23.07
CA LYS A 742 12.75 15.90 -21.94
C LYS A 742 12.50 16.93 -20.86
N GLY A 743 12.00 18.11 -21.22
CA GLY A 743 11.67 19.19 -20.28
C GLY A 743 10.47 20.01 -20.71
N LEU A 744 9.84 20.71 -19.76
CA LEU A 744 8.67 21.56 -19.98
C LEU A 744 9.02 22.77 -20.86
N GLY A 745 10.28 23.22 -20.85
CA GLY A 745 10.78 24.30 -21.69
C GLY A 745 10.79 24.00 -23.19
N GLU A 746 10.68 22.72 -23.59
CA GLU A 746 10.55 22.31 -25.00
C GLU A 746 9.13 22.50 -25.55
N MET A 747 8.17 22.79 -24.68
CA MET A 747 6.77 23.01 -25.02
C MET A 747 6.48 24.50 -25.11
N ASN A 748 5.72 24.90 -26.12
CA ASN A 748 5.17 26.25 -26.15
C ASN A 748 3.97 26.39 -25.19
N ALA A 749 3.50 27.62 -24.96
CA ALA A 749 2.42 27.89 -24.00
C ALA A 749 1.11 27.15 -24.31
N GLU A 750 0.76 26.99 -25.59
CA GLU A 750 -0.46 26.30 -26.03
C GLU A 750 -0.36 24.79 -25.83
N GLN A 751 0.81 24.22 -26.10
CA GLN A 751 1.11 22.81 -25.82
C GLN A 751 1.06 22.53 -24.32
N LEU A 752 1.70 23.37 -23.51
CA LEU A 752 1.71 23.22 -22.06
C LEU A 752 0.29 23.33 -21.47
N TRP A 753 -0.51 24.28 -21.98
CA TRP A 753 -1.92 24.41 -21.62
C TRP A 753 -2.72 23.14 -21.94
N SER A 754 -2.74 22.74 -23.22
CA SER A 754 -3.58 21.65 -23.72
C SER A 754 -3.24 20.28 -23.14
N THR A 755 -2.01 20.08 -22.67
CA THR A 755 -1.53 18.79 -22.17
C THR A 755 -1.47 18.70 -20.65
N THR A 756 -1.02 19.76 -19.97
CA THR A 756 -0.56 19.67 -18.58
C THR A 756 -1.31 20.60 -17.63
N MET A 757 -1.76 21.77 -18.10
CA MET A 757 -2.39 22.79 -17.22
C MET A 757 -3.91 22.83 -17.31
N ASN A 758 -4.51 22.50 -18.46
CA ASN A 758 -5.96 22.54 -18.65
C ASN A 758 -6.66 21.48 -17.79
N ALA A 759 -7.57 21.92 -16.92
CA ALA A 759 -8.30 21.07 -16.00
C ALA A 759 -9.14 19.96 -16.68
N GLU A 760 -9.54 20.16 -17.94
CA GLU A 760 -10.35 19.18 -18.69
C GLU A 760 -9.53 18.04 -19.30
N THR A 761 -8.25 18.29 -19.61
CA THR A 761 -7.41 17.34 -20.38
C THR A 761 -6.20 16.81 -19.61
N ARG A 762 -5.77 17.50 -18.56
CA ARG A 762 -4.57 17.13 -17.82
C ARG A 762 -4.77 15.89 -16.96
N THR A 763 -3.65 15.24 -16.64
CA THR A 763 -3.56 14.22 -15.59
C THR A 763 -2.68 14.75 -14.46
N LEU A 764 -3.16 14.63 -13.22
CA LEU A 764 -2.40 14.97 -12.01
C LEU A 764 -2.26 13.71 -11.16
N LEU A 765 -1.07 13.49 -10.61
CA LEU A 765 -0.89 12.53 -9.52
C LEU A 765 -1.19 13.24 -8.21
N LYS A 766 -2.14 12.73 -7.46
CA LYS A 766 -2.41 13.19 -6.09
C LYS A 766 -1.36 12.59 -5.17
N VAL A 767 -0.68 13.41 -4.38
CA VAL A 767 0.27 12.92 -3.37
C VAL A 767 -0.55 12.45 -2.18
N ASP A 768 -0.31 11.21 -1.76
CA ASP A 768 -0.97 10.60 -0.61
C ASP A 768 0.06 10.12 0.41
N LEU A 769 -0.36 10.00 1.66
CA LEU A 769 0.47 9.63 2.79
C LEU A 769 0.01 8.28 3.35
N GLN A 770 0.58 7.20 2.84
CA GLN A 770 0.14 5.84 3.18
C GLN A 770 0.90 5.26 4.38
N ASP A 771 2.21 5.01 4.24
CA ASP A 771 3.07 4.56 5.34
C ASP A 771 3.91 5.71 5.88
N ILE A 772 3.52 6.28 7.01
CA ILE A 772 4.26 7.37 7.66
C ILE A 772 5.65 6.89 8.10
N ALA A 773 5.79 5.67 8.62
CA ALA A 773 7.04 5.17 9.19
C ALA A 773 8.08 4.86 8.11
N GLU A 774 7.67 4.20 7.03
CA GLU A 774 8.54 3.95 5.88
C GLU A 774 8.81 5.23 5.10
N THR A 775 7.80 6.09 4.89
CA THR A 775 8.01 7.41 4.25
C THR A 775 9.01 8.24 5.06
N GLU A 776 8.89 8.25 6.38
CA GLU A 776 9.86 8.85 7.30
C GLU A 776 11.26 8.27 7.10
N GLY A 777 11.40 6.94 7.09
CA GLY A 777 12.67 6.25 6.86
C GLY A 777 13.28 6.55 5.49
N ILE A 778 12.46 6.64 4.43
CA ILE A 778 12.87 6.98 3.07
C ILE A 778 13.37 8.43 3.04
N PHE A 779 12.61 9.40 3.57
CA PHE A 779 13.05 10.79 3.60
C PHE A 779 14.30 10.96 4.45
N SER A 780 14.40 10.33 5.62
CA SER A 780 15.61 10.41 6.45
C SER A 780 16.82 9.73 5.77
N THR A 781 16.64 8.63 5.03
CA THR A 781 17.73 7.98 4.28
C THR A 781 18.17 8.82 3.08
N LEU A 782 17.22 9.23 2.24
CA LEU A 782 17.48 9.93 0.98
C LEU A 782 17.85 11.40 1.18
N MET A 783 17.33 12.05 2.22
CA MET A 783 17.51 13.49 2.46
C MET A 783 18.32 13.80 3.72
N GLY A 784 18.50 12.85 4.65
CA GLY A 784 19.24 13.05 5.91
C GLY A 784 20.77 13.06 5.78
N GLU A 785 21.49 12.94 6.89
CA GLU A 785 22.95 13.10 6.90
C GLU A 785 23.74 11.81 6.62
N ASP A 786 23.11 10.65 6.78
CA ASP A 786 23.75 9.34 6.61
C ASP A 786 24.01 9.02 5.12
N VAL A 787 25.26 9.21 4.71
CA VAL A 787 25.72 8.96 3.33
C VAL A 787 25.80 7.46 3.01
N GLU A 788 26.12 6.60 3.99
CA GLU A 788 26.28 5.17 3.76
C GLU A 788 24.93 4.49 3.54
N SER A 789 23.95 4.78 4.39
CA SER A 789 22.59 4.25 4.23
C SER A 789 21.98 4.67 2.89
N ARG A 790 22.23 5.92 2.46
CA ARG A 790 21.80 6.39 1.14
C ARG A 790 22.49 5.65 0.00
N ARG A 791 23.81 5.44 0.09
CA ARG A 791 24.56 4.70 -0.94
C ARG A 791 24.01 3.29 -1.08
N LYS A 792 23.82 2.60 0.05
CA LYS A 792 23.25 1.25 0.07
C LYS A 792 21.84 1.22 -0.52
N PHE A 793 20.98 2.18 -0.17
CA PHE A 793 19.66 2.32 -0.77
C PHE A 793 19.74 2.47 -2.30
N ILE A 794 20.65 3.31 -2.81
CA ILE A 794 20.86 3.48 -4.25
C ILE A 794 21.34 2.17 -4.89
N GLU A 795 22.31 1.48 -4.29
CA GLU A 795 22.84 0.20 -4.81
C GLU A 795 21.77 -0.90 -4.88
N GLU A 796 20.94 -1.02 -3.84
CA GLU A 796 19.86 -2.02 -3.76
C GLU A 796 18.75 -1.75 -4.78
N ASN A 797 18.42 -0.47 -5.03
CA ASN A 797 17.31 -0.08 -5.90
C ASN A 797 17.75 0.31 -7.33
N ALA A 798 19.04 0.31 -7.64
CA ALA A 798 19.57 0.76 -8.93
C ALA A 798 19.04 -0.06 -10.12
N LEU A 799 18.79 -1.36 -9.91
CA LEU A 799 18.31 -2.27 -10.96
C LEU A 799 16.80 -2.13 -11.22
N ASP A 800 16.04 -1.56 -10.28
CA ASP A 800 14.60 -1.33 -10.41
C ASP A 800 14.29 -0.08 -11.26
N VAL A 801 15.30 0.76 -11.50
CA VAL A 801 15.16 1.97 -12.31
C VAL A 801 15.17 1.61 -13.80
N ARG A 802 13.98 1.36 -14.35
CA ARG A 802 13.79 1.05 -15.78
C ARG A 802 14.04 2.23 -16.73
N ASN A 803 14.03 3.47 -16.21
CA ASN A 803 14.09 4.70 -16.99
C ASN A 803 15.15 5.68 -16.43
N LEU A 804 16.42 5.26 -16.38
CA LEU A 804 17.54 6.21 -16.29
C LEU A 804 17.87 6.65 -17.72
N ASP A 805 17.54 7.90 -18.07
CA ASP A 805 18.14 8.55 -19.23
C ASP A 805 19.63 8.79 -18.88
N VAL A 806 20.50 7.88 -19.33
CA VAL A 806 21.95 8.10 -19.43
C VAL A 806 22.28 8.72 -20.78
#